data_AF-A0A7J7QNM6-F1
#
_entry.id   AF-A0A7J7QNM6-F1
#
_cell.length_a   1.000
_cell.length_b   1.000
_cell.length_c   1.000
_cell.angle_alpha   90.00
_cell.angle_beta   90.00
_cell.angle_gamma   90.00
#
_symmetry.space_group_name_H-M   'P 1'
#
loop_
_entity.id
_entity.type
_entity.pdbx_description
1 polymer ?
#
loop_
_entity_poly.entity_id
_entity_poly.type
_entity_poly.pdbx_seq_one_letter_code
_entity_poly.pdbx_strand_id
1 'polypeptide(L)'
;MLCCSGHAVQQVVHFGRCWLRWVGSHGGAAAIQESNYLAAAEPFVQAFLAGTAAGAGEGEGPGGRPQGAFQGVLLAVDVDESLVKQLAQALQLQHLLQPSSAHLLFSRALVAEGCCVWLRQGAFNPKGKMAEFVKAAAAYVHLAVQAPDLAGITKPSELKRVQGMHNGKMRSLRGQLEAAGLSPEQQQQRTVKLPPPTPAGAAAIDVDQADEGQQQDEAHQQQQQQQLVDAVVQQLGAGTPLADADPAFVFCFVSLPATGKSVLSAALSAGLSAAQPGGLGGSVTGDCSSSNMSVQVLNSDSLKAKKGITGMRYWHEVAGVTASNKGGGHRLLVLADKNLVPSPRDQLTRVADVLRKSGATSIAVLPTCSVDASTQQQQPPNAPQLPFPLEFLALSMLRVLQRSGHEGGLDSSAAEACRVVVQFGSYFRHLTLQRLQELLLGVFPHVVQLPVAAVEGGVQVPPAVLQHIADGLAAMQESGSNSSGSLPQAWEDHMRQLLSDPTTQAAVDSIALPMEDCAARLRASIHGIVSGAVAETSAAAAGDAAAGSAAAVAVAGDAGAAGADGVQYVGVAVVEEDQLRQQLQQLWEQLQPLRQLALHAKQQQQQQQQAAAAGPAARAAALEEPQAKRQRQESQQQGQEQQQEQLVSATATGPAGLKVKSGLHVTLWHRDDAAAAAAVRDALLACAGQEVQLQLLAVDTSPEVTAAQVELLAGPDSVTAAWQQLAYPHITLVVGRGASAADSNLLPARVADAGNAAAYRVVLPEPVLVSGQVLGFS
;
A
#
# COMPACT_ATOMS: atom_id res chain seq x y z
N MET A 1 -3.37 -24.44 17.89
CA MET A 1 -4.62 -24.06 17.18
C MET A 1 -4.33 -23.19 15.94
N LEU A 2 -5.04 -23.42 14.83
CA LEU A 2 -4.78 -22.94 13.46
C LEU A 2 -4.41 -21.45 13.34
N CYS A 3 -3.17 -21.21 12.89
CA CYS A 3 -2.72 -19.98 12.27
C CYS A 3 -3.65 -19.65 11.09
N CYS A 4 -4.57 -18.71 11.27
CA CYS A 4 -5.28 -18.11 10.16
C CYS A 4 -4.33 -17.15 9.43
N SER A 5 -3.46 -17.73 8.60
CA SER A 5 -2.81 -17.06 7.49
C SER A 5 -3.86 -16.30 6.66
N GLY A 6 -3.46 -15.35 5.81
CA GLY A 6 -4.38 -14.68 4.87
C GLY A 6 -5.24 -15.67 4.05
N HIS A 7 -4.78 -16.92 3.95
CA HIS A 7 -5.51 -18.06 3.40
C HIS A 7 -6.80 -18.41 4.15
N ALA A 8 -6.84 -18.40 5.49
CA ALA A 8 -8.03 -18.76 6.24
C ALA A 8 -9.14 -17.70 6.16
N VAL A 9 -8.76 -16.42 6.08
CA VAL A 9 -9.72 -15.34 5.77
C VAL A 9 -10.28 -15.54 4.37
N GLN A 10 -9.44 -15.91 3.40
CA GLN A 10 -9.90 -16.25 2.06
C GLN A 10 -10.80 -17.50 2.04
N GLN A 11 -10.54 -18.51 2.87
CA GLN A 11 -11.39 -19.71 3.00
C GLN A 11 -12.75 -19.39 3.62
N VAL A 12 -12.82 -18.50 4.62
CA VAL A 12 -14.09 -18.05 5.20
C VAL A 12 -14.89 -17.21 4.21
N VAL A 13 -14.22 -16.31 3.47
CA VAL A 13 -14.86 -15.54 2.38
C VAL A 13 -15.33 -16.46 1.26
N HIS A 14 -14.56 -17.50 0.92
CA HIS A 14 -14.93 -18.51 -0.06
C HIS A 14 -16.16 -19.31 0.40
N PHE A 15 -16.16 -19.80 1.64
CA PHE A 15 -17.31 -20.47 2.25
C PHE A 15 -18.56 -19.60 2.21
N GLY A 16 -18.45 -18.33 2.59
CA GLY A 16 -19.58 -17.38 2.54
C GLY A 16 -20.13 -17.15 1.13
N ARG A 17 -19.26 -17.12 0.11
CA ARG A 17 -19.66 -17.02 -1.30
C ARG A 17 -20.35 -18.29 -1.80
N CYS A 18 -19.82 -19.47 -1.46
CA CYS A 18 -20.42 -20.75 -1.81
C CYS A 18 -21.79 -20.92 -1.15
N TRP A 19 -21.91 -20.54 0.12
CA TRP A 19 -23.18 -20.55 0.84
C TRP A 19 -24.21 -19.64 0.18
N LEU A 20 -23.85 -18.39 -0.12
CA LEU A 20 -24.77 -17.45 -0.76
C LEU A 20 -25.29 -17.96 -2.12
N ARG A 21 -24.44 -18.61 -2.92
CA ARG A 21 -24.84 -19.24 -4.19
C ARG A 21 -25.77 -20.43 -3.98
N TRP A 22 -25.46 -21.31 -3.03
CA TRP A 22 -26.30 -22.46 -2.69
C TRP A 22 -27.70 -22.02 -2.24
N VAL A 23 -27.78 -21.03 -1.35
CA VAL A 23 -29.06 -20.45 -0.92
C VAL A 23 -29.81 -19.86 -2.11
N GLY A 24 -29.12 -19.17 -3.03
CA GLY A 24 -29.70 -18.63 -4.25
C GLY A 24 -30.34 -19.68 -5.17
N SER A 25 -29.70 -20.84 -5.35
CA SER A 25 -30.24 -21.93 -6.19
C SER A 25 -31.32 -22.77 -5.50
N HIS A 26 -31.52 -22.61 -4.18
CA HIS A 26 -32.48 -23.36 -3.38
C HIS A 26 -33.59 -22.47 -2.81
N GLY A 27 -34.10 -21.54 -3.62
CA GLY A 27 -35.26 -20.68 -3.26
C GLY A 27 -34.90 -19.36 -2.58
N GLY A 28 -33.61 -19.01 -2.52
CA GLY A 28 -33.13 -17.74 -1.97
C GLY A 28 -33.24 -17.65 -0.45
N ALA A 29 -32.94 -16.46 0.09
CA ALA A 29 -32.95 -16.23 1.54
C ALA A 29 -34.33 -16.48 2.17
N ALA A 30 -35.43 -16.35 1.40
CA ALA A 30 -36.79 -16.59 1.88
C ALA A 30 -37.10 -18.08 2.15
N ALA A 31 -36.35 -18.99 1.53
CA ALA A 31 -36.49 -20.44 1.76
C ALA A 31 -35.79 -20.91 3.05
N ILE A 32 -34.93 -20.06 3.64
CA ILE A 32 -34.18 -20.35 4.86
C ILE A 32 -34.76 -19.56 6.02
N GLN A 33 -35.39 -20.28 6.93
CA GLN A 33 -35.95 -19.77 8.18
C GLN A 33 -35.15 -20.35 9.36
N GLU A 34 -35.18 -19.66 10.50
CA GLU A 34 -34.47 -20.12 11.70
C GLU A 34 -34.87 -21.55 12.12
N SER A 35 -36.13 -21.91 11.87
CA SER A 35 -36.70 -23.25 12.15
C SER A 35 -36.23 -24.36 11.20
N ASN A 36 -35.69 -24.02 10.02
CA ASN A 36 -35.27 -25.00 9.01
C ASN A 36 -33.80 -24.83 8.57
N TYR A 37 -33.08 -23.86 9.15
CA TYR A 37 -31.72 -23.50 8.76
C TYR A 37 -30.77 -24.69 8.74
N LEU A 38 -30.76 -25.50 9.80
CA LEU A 38 -29.89 -26.69 9.85
C LEU A 38 -30.25 -27.71 8.77
N ALA A 39 -31.55 -27.95 8.54
CA ALA A 39 -32.01 -28.86 7.48
C ALA A 39 -31.67 -28.35 6.06
N ALA A 40 -31.62 -27.03 5.87
CA ALA A 40 -31.21 -26.41 4.61
C ALA A 40 -29.67 -26.30 4.45
N ALA A 41 -28.94 -26.18 5.56
CA ALA A 41 -27.49 -26.03 5.59
C ALA A 41 -26.75 -27.38 5.57
N GLU A 42 -27.32 -28.43 6.16
CA GLU A 42 -26.71 -29.77 6.22
C GLU A 42 -26.34 -30.30 4.83
N PRO A 43 -27.20 -30.25 3.79
CA PRO A 43 -26.84 -30.73 2.46
C PRO A 43 -25.73 -29.89 1.82
N PHE A 44 -25.71 -28.57 2.07
CA PHE A 44 -24.63 -27.69 1.61
C PHE A 44 -23.31 -28.01 2.29
N VAL A 45 -23.29 -28.14 3.62
CA VAL A 45 -22.06 -28.40 4.38
C VAL A 45 -21.50 -29.78 3.99
N GLN A 46 -22.35 -30.79 3.85
CA GLN A 46 -21.94 -32.11 3.36
C GLN A 46 -21.36 -32.02 1.94
N ALA A 47 -22.00 -31.29 1.03
CA ALA A 47 -21.47 -31.08 -0.31
C ALA A 47 -20.16 -30.25 -0.29
N PHE A 48 -20.05 -29.21 0.55
CA PHE A 48 -18.88 -28.34 0.65
C PHE A 48 -17.66 -29.09 1.19
N LEU A 49 -17.87 -29.90 2.22
CA LEU A 49 -16.82 -30.75 2.80
C LEU A 49 -16.43 -31.91 1.89
N ALA A 50 -17.37 -32.45 1.10
CA ALA A 50 -17.07 -33.44 0.07
C ALA A 50 -16.39 -32.86 -1.18
N GLY A 51 -16.16 -31.54 -1.22
CA GLY A 51 -15.63 -30.84 -2.40
C GLY A 51 -16.63 -30.72 -3.56
N THR A 52 -17.88 -31.16 -3.38
CA THR A 52 -18.93 -31.19 -4.40
C THR A 52 -19.85 -29.98 -4.36
N ALA A 53 -19.90 -29.18 -3.28
CA ALA A 53 -20.56 -27.86 -3.29
C ALA A 53 -19.69 -26.78 -3.95
N ALA A 54 -18.39 -27.02 -4.04
CA ALA A 54 -17.51 -26.34 -4.99
C ALA A 54 -17.66 -26.90 -6.42
N GLY A 55 -18.40 -28.00 -6.58
CA GLY A 55 -18.47 -28.82 -7.79
C GLY A 55 -19.87 -29.00 -8.39
N ALA A 56 -20.84 -28.13 -8.08
CA ALA A 56 -22.02 -27.99 -8.94
C ALA A 56 -21.68 -27.05 -10.12
N GLY A 57 -20.72 -27.47 -10.93
CA GLY A 57 -20.14 -26.72 -12.05
C GLY A 57 -18.64 -26.88 -12.11
N GLU A 58 -18.17 -28.02 -12.60
CA GLU A 58 -16.76 -28.25 -12.92
C GLU A 58 -16.22 -27.11 -13.80
N GLY A 59 -15.15 -26.43 -13.34
CA GLY A 59 -14.35 -25.49 -14.12
C GLY A 59 -14.45 -24.03 -13.66
N GLU A 60 -13.84 -23.66 -12.52
CA GLU A 60 -13.58 -22.24 -12.18
C GLU A 60 -12.07 -22.00 -12.07
N GLY A 61 -11.57 -20.99 -12.79
CA GLY A 61 -10.18 -20.52 -12.69
C GLY A 61 -9.96 -19.64 -11.44
N PRO A 62 -8.72 -19.11 -11.24
CA PRO A 62 -8.39 -18.30 -10.06
C PRO A 62 -9.26 -17.04 -10.01
N GLY A 63 -10.18 -16.96 -9.04
CA GLY A 63 -11.08 -15.83 -8.84
C GLY A 63 -12.56 -16.17 -8.62
N GLY A 64 -12.95 -17.45 -8.72
CA GLY A 64 -14.36 -17.85 -8.56
C GLY A 64 -15.26 -17.41 -9.73
N ARG A 65 -14.64 -17.18 -10.90
CA ARG A 65 -15.32 -17.01 -12.19
C ARG A 65 -15.26 -18.35 -12.93
N PRO A 66 -16.33 -18.74 -13.64
CA PRO A 66 -16.32 -19.93 -14.47
C PRO A 66 -15.29 -19.83 -15.59
N GLN A 67 -14.71 -20.99 -15.89
CA GLN A 67 -13.72 -21.19 -16.93
C GLN A 67 -14.37 -20.80 -18.26
N GLY A 68 -13.73 -19.87 -18.97
CA GLY A 68 -14.28 -19.28 -20.20
C GLY A 68 -15.05 -17.97 -20.01
N ALA A 69 -15.23 -17.48 -18.78
CA ALA A 69 -15.77 -16.14 -18.55
C ALA A 69 -14.95 -15.07 -19.30
N PHE A 70 -15.62 -14.08 -19.88
CA PHE A 70 -14.96 -13.09 -20.71
C PHE A 70 -13.96 -12.26 -19.90
N GLN A 71 -12.72 -12.19 -20.39
CA GLN A 71 -11.66 -11.34 -19.89
C GLN A 71 -11.35 -10.26 -20.95
N GLY A 72 -11.54 -9.00 -20.59
CA GLY A 72 -11.45 -7.91 -21.56
C GLY A 72 -12.30 -6.71 -21.21
N VAL A 73 -12.24 -5.71 -22.10
CA VAL A 73 -13.06 -4.51 -22.06
C VAL A 73 -13.95 -4.47 -23.29
N LEU A 74 -15.25 -4.69 -23.13
CA LEU A 74 -16.25 -4.60 -24.19
C LEU A 74 -16.77 -3.16 -24.32
N LEU A 75 -16.45 -2.49 -25.42
CA LEU A 75 -17.03 -1.21 -25.77
C LEU A 75 -18.31 -1.45 -26.59
N ALA A 76 -19.47 -1.23 -25.98
CA ALA A 76 -20.77 -1.36 -26.64
C ALA A 76 -21.16 -0.02 -27.29
N VAL A 77 -20.99 0.10 -28.61
CA VAL A 77 -21.23 1.32 -29.38
C VAL A 77 -22.63 1.32 -29.97
N ASP A 78 -23.44 2.29 -29.52
CA ASP A 78 -24.83 2.47 -29.96
C ASP A 78 -25.71 1.22 -29.79
N VAL A 79 -25.32 0.29 -28.90
CA VAL A 79 -26.04 -0.95 -28.62
C VAL A 79 -27.25 -0.68 -27.72
N ASP A 80 -28.37 -1.35 -27.98
CA ASP A 80 -29.59 -1.27 -27.16
C ASP A 80 -29.35 -1.70 -25.71
N GLU A 81 -30.02 -1.04 -24.76
CA GLU A 81 -29.84 -1.31 -23.32
C GLU A 81 -30.15 -2.76 -22.94
N SER A 82 -31.24 -3.31 -23.51
CA SER A 82 -31.66 -4.69 -23.26
C SER A 82 -30.60 -5.68 -23.71
N LEU A 83 -30.04 -5.47 -24.90
CA LEU A 83 -28.98 -6.31 -25.46
C LEU A 83 -27.68 -6.16 -24.66
N VAL A 84 -27.31 -4.96 -24.22
CA VAL A 84 -26.14 -4.76 -23.34
C VAL A 84 -26.28 -5.52 -22.03
N LYS A 85 -27.46 -5.52 -21.41
CA LYS A 85 -27.73 -6.28 -20.18
C LYS A 85 -27.61 -7.79 -20.40
N GLN A 86 -28.19 -8.29 -21.50
CA GLN A 86 -28.09 -9.71 -21.86
C GLN A 86 -26.65 -10.12 -22.17
N LEU A 87 -25.90 -9.31 -22.91
CA LEU A 87 -24.48 -9.54 -23.18
C LEU A 87 -23.64 -9.52 -21.90
N ALA A 88 -23.90 -8.57 -20.99
CA ALA A 88 -23.20 -8.52 -19.71
C ALA A 88 -23.44 -9.77 -18.87
N GLN A 89 -24.68 -10.29 -18.87
CA GLN A 89 -25.03 -11.54 -18.20
C GLN A 89 -24.36 -12.75 -18.87
N ALA A 90 -24.46 -12.87 -20.20
CA ALA A 90 -23.94 -14.02 -20.94
C ALA A 90 -22.40 -14.09 -20.94
N LEU A 91 -21.72 -12.94 -21.04
CA LEU A 91 -20.27 -12.82 -20.91
C LEU A 91 -19.79 -12.77 -19.45
N GLN A 92 -20.73 -12.73 -18.50
CA GLN A 92 -20.50 -12.69 -17.05
C GLN A 92 -19.57 -11.55 -16.62
N LEU A 93 -19.83 -10.36 -17.17
CA LEU A 93 -19.09 -9.15 -16.87
C LEU A 93 -19.44 -8.67 -15.46
N GLN A 94 -18.43 -8.35 -14.66
CA GLN A 94 -18.65 -7.81 -13.32
C GLN A 94 -18.85 -6.28 -13.32
N HIS A 95 -18.39 -5.60 -14.37
CA HIS A 95 -18.44 -4.14 -14.45
C HIS A 95 -19.26 -3.66 -15.65
N LEU A 96 -20.23 -2.77 -15.39
CA LEU A 96 -20.94 -2.03 -16.42
C LEU A 96 -20.76 -0.53 -16.19
N LEU A 97 -19.88 0.09 -16.97
CA LEU A 97 -19.44 1.47 -16.79
C LEU A 97 -20.10 2.42 -17.79
N GLN A 98 -20.38 3.64 -17.33
CA GLN A 98 -20.82 4.75 -18.17
C GLN A 98 -19.62 5.61 -18.59
N PRO A 99 -19.62 6.21 -19.81
CA PRO A 99 -18.48 6.96 -20.33
C PRO A 99 -18.19 8.25 -19.55
N SER A 100 -19.19 8.79 -18.87
CA SER A 100 -19.12 9.98 -18.01
C SER A 100 -18.74 9.68 -16.56
N SER A 101 -18.52 8.41 -16.20
CA SER A 101 -18.15 8.04 -14.83
C SER A 101 -16.85 8.72 -14.41
N ALA A 102 -16.84 9.33 -13.22
CA ALA A 102 -15.65 9.92 -12.63
C ALA A 102 -14.50 8.90 -12.46
N HIS A 103 -14.86 7.60 -12.42
CA HIS A 103 -14.01 6.44 -12.15
C HIS A 103 -13.57 5.68 -13.42
N LEU A 104 -13.66 6.28 -14.61
CA LEU A 104 -13.20 5.65 -15.85
C LEU A 104 -11.65 5.61 -15.92
N LEU A 105 -11.06 4.77 -15.07
CA LEU A 105 -9.62 4.51 -14.98
C LEU A 105 -9.37 3.06 -15.31
N PHE A 106 -8.41 2.80 -16.19
CA PHE A 106 -8.03 1.45 -16.54
C PHE A 106 -7.35 0.77 -15.35
N SER A 107 -7.69 -0.49 -15.10
CA SER A 107 -6.96 -1.38 -14.21
C SER A 107 -6.99 -2.79 -14.79
N ARG A 108 -5.99 -3.61 -14.44
CA ARG A 108 -5.99 -5.04 -14.79
C ARG A 108 -7.18 -5.78 -14.20
N ALA A 109 -7.66 -5.38 -13.01
CA ALA A 109 -8.86 -5.96 -12.40
C ALA A 109 -10.10 -5.85 -13.31
N LEU A 110 -10.29 -4.69 -13.97
CA LEU A 110 -11.39 -4.53 -14.94
C LEU A 110 -11.32 -5.51 -16.11
N VAL A 111 -10.11 -5.87 -16.54
CA VAL A 111 -9.90 -6.87 -17.60
C VAL A 111 -10.17 -8.27 -17.07
N ALA A 112 -9.56 -8.63 -15.93
CA ALA A 112 -9.68 -9.94 -15.31
C ALA A 112 -11.12 -10.29 -14.91
N GLU A 113 -11.89 -9.29 -14.49
CA GLU A 113 -13.28 -9.44 -14.04
C GLU A 113 -14.29 -9.22 -15.19
N GLY A 114 -13.83 -8.78 -16.36
CA GLY A 114 -14.67 -8.46 -17.50
C GLY A 114 -15.46 -7.16 -17.29
N CYS A 115 -15.28 -6.22 -18.20
CA CYS A 115 -15.92 -4.91 -18.11
C CYS A 115 -16.63 -4.55 -19.42
N CYS A 116 -17.82 -3.95 -19.35
CA CYS A 116 -18.46 -3.28 -20.47
C CYS A 116 -18.50 -1.77 -20.24
N VAL A 117 -18.14 -0.99 -21.27
CA VAL A 117 -18.40 0.45 -21.31
C VAL A 117 -19.43 0.73 -22.39
N TRP A 118 -20.57 1.27 -21.99
CA TRP A 118 -21.70 1.47 -22.90
C TRP A 118 -21.75 2.90 -23.46
N LEU A 119 -21.54 3.02 -24.78
CA LEU A 119 -21.51 4.28 -25.53
C LEU A 119 -22.85 4.54 -26.23
N ARG A 120 -23.81 5.11 -25.48
CA ARG A 120 -25.19 5.38 -25.95
C ARG A 120 -25.29 6.25 -27.21
N GLN A 121 -26.37 6.05 -27.97
CA GLN A 121 -26.74 6.87 -29.12
C GLN A 121 -26.92 8.34 -28.72
N GLY A 122 -26.41 9.27 -29.54
CA GLY A 122 -26.54 10.73 -29.33
C GLY A 122 -25.71 11.34 -28.19
N ALA A 123 -25.21 10.56 -27.23
CA ALA A 123 -24.59 11.07 -26.01
C ALA A 123 -23.09 10.73 -25.90
N PHE A 124 -22.24 11.05 -26.89
CA PHE A 124 -20.80 10.93 -26.64
C PHE A 124 -19.85 11.61 -27.63
N ASN A 125 -18.80 12.24 -27.09
CA ASN A 125 -17.57 12.59 -27.81
C ASN A 125 -16.40 11.85 -27.10
N PRO A 126 -15.68 10.93 -27.76
CA PRO A 126 -14.56 10.17 -27.20
C PRO A 126 -13.30 11.03 -26.95
N LYS A 127 -13.42 12.13 -26.22
CA LYS A 127 -12.31 12.99 -25.81
C LYS A 127 -12.08 12.92 -24.30
N GLY A 128 -10.91 13.36 -23.85
CA GLY A 128 -10.54 13.38 -22.43
C GLY A 128 -10.34 11.97 -21.85
N LYS A 129 -10.94 11.70 -20.68
CA LYS A 129 -10.72 10.48 -19.90
C LYS A 129 -10.98 9.18 -20.67
N MET A 130 -11.93 9.17 -21.59
CA MET A 130 -12.18 7.98 -22.40
C MET A 130 -11.05 7.67 -23.36
N ALA A 131 -10.43 8.68 -23.98
CA ALA A 131 -9.29 8.45 -24.86
C ALA A 131 -8.11 7.88 -24.06
N GLU A 132 -7.91 8.36 -22.82
CA GLU A 132 -6.90 7.82 -21.91
C GLU A 132 -7.20 6.36 -21.52
N PHE A 133 -8.46 6.06 -21.18
CA PHE A 133 -8.92 4.72 -20.85
C PHE A 133 -8.75 3.75 -22.02
N VAL A 134 -9.23 4.11 -23.22
CA VAL A 134 -9.10 3.30 -24.43
C VAL A 134 -7.63 3.08 -24.76
N LYS A 135 -6.79 4.11 -24.68
CA LYS A 135 -5.35 4.00 -24.91
C LYS A 135 -4.68 3.03 -23.92
N ALA A 136 -5.06 3.07 -22.65
CA ALA A 136 -4.53 2.19 -21.61
C ALA A 136 -5.02 0.74 -21.78
N ALA A 137 -6.30 0.56 -22.10
CA ALA A 137 -6.97 -0.73 -22.24
C ALA A 137 -6.81 -1.38 -23.61
N ALA A 138 -6.22 -0.70 -24.60
CA ALA A 138 -6.32 -1.04 -26.01
C ALA A 138 -6.04 -2.52 -26.34
N ALA A 139 -5.03 -3.12 -25.70
CA ALA A 139 -4.68 -4.53 -25.87
C ALA A 139 -5.81 -5.52 -25.49
N TYR A 140 -6.78 -5.07 -24.71
CA TYR A 140 -7.88 -5.86 -24.13
C TYR A 140 -9.26 -5.40 -24.62
N VAL A 141 -9.31 -4.41 -25.51
CA VAL A 141 -10.57 -3.84 -26.01
C VAL A 141 -11.18 -4.73 -27.10
N HIS A 142 -12.47 -5.00 -26.95
CA HIS A 142 -13.38 -5.57 -27.94
C HIS A 142 -14.52 -4.59 -28.22
N LEU A 143 -15.02 -4.57 -29.44
CA LEU A 143 -16.08 -3.65 -29.88
C LEU A 143 -17.34 -4.44 -30.22
N ALA A 144 -18.47 -4.11 -29.62
CA ALA A 144 -19.79 -4.52 -30.10
C ALA A 144 -20.48 -3.29 -30.68
N VAL A 145 -20.75 -3.28 -31.99
CA VAL A 145 -21.22 -2.10 -32.71
C VAL A 145 -22.57 -2.39 -33.33
N GLN A 146 -23.60 -1.70 -32.87
CA GLN A 146 -24.93 -1.77 -33.48
C GLN A 146 -25.10 -0.60 -34.45
N ALA A 147 -25.69 -0.88 -35.62
CA ALA A 147 -26.08 0.19 -36.53
C ALA A 147 -27.13 1.08 -35.83
N PRO A 148 -27.06 2.42 -36.01
CA PRO A 148 -27.99 3.32 -35.34
C PRO A 148 -29.42 3.03 -35.79
N ASP A 149 -30.39 3.17 -34.87
CA ASP A 149 -31.80 3.14 -35.26
C ASP A 149 -32.10 4.28 -36.24
N LEU A 150 -32.63 3.93 -37.40
CA LEU A 150 -33.08 4.86 -38.43
C LEU A 150 -34.60 4.79 -38.61
N ALA A 151 -35.29 3.90 -37.90
CA ALA A 151 -36.74 3.77 -37.97
C ALA A 151 -37.40 5.08 -37.49
N GLY A 152 -38.40 5.55 -38.24
CA GLY A 152 -39.11 6.79 -37.92
C GLY A 152 -38.39 8.09 -38.32
N ILE A 153 -37.13 8.05 -38.79
CA ILE A 153 -36.43 9.24 -39.28
C ILE A 153 -36.81 9.53 -40.74
N THR A 154 -37.76 10.43 -40.95
CA THR A 154 -38.26 10.81 -42.28
C THR A 154 -37.45 11.91 -42.96
N LYS A 155 -36.68 12.70 -42.19
CA LYS A 155 -35.91 13.83 -42.71
C LYS A 155 -34.51 13.39 -43.17
N PRO A 156 -34.13 13.61 -44.45
CA PRO A 156 -32.80 13.22 -44.95
C PRO A 156 -31.63 13.89 -44.22
N SER A 157 -31.81 15.12 -43.73
CA SER A 157 -30.79 15.85 -42.95
C SER A 157 -30.54 15.21 -41.59
N GLU A 158 -31.58 14.69 -40.96
CA GLU A 158 -31.51 14.02 -39.66
C GLU A 158 -30.91 12.61 -39.79
N LEU A 159 -31.28 11.90 -40.86
CA LEU A 159 -30.68 10.60 -41.19
C LEU A 159 -29.16 10.72 -41.41
N LYS A 160 -28.74 11.72 -42.21
CA LYS A 160 -27.31 12.05 -42.40
C LYS A 160 -26.62 12.45 -41.09
N ARG A 161 -27.32 13.18 -40.21
CA ARG A 161 -26.77 13.57 -38.89
C ARG A 161 -26.52 12.35 -38.00
N VAL A 162 -27.48 11.45 -37.87
CA VAL A 162 -27.37 10.24 -37.04
C VAL A 162 -26.26 9.32 -37.56
N GLN A 163 -26.24 9.06 -38.87
CA GLN A 163 -25.16 8.28 -39.51
C GLN A 163 -23.80 8.97 -39.37
N GLY A 164 -23.74 10.29 -39.53
CA GLY A 164 -22.51 11.07 -39.36
C GLY A 164 -21.94 11.00 -37.94
N MET A 165 -22.81 11.07 -36.93
CA MET A 165 -22.41 10.91 -35.53
C MET A 165 -21.86 9.50 -35.24
N HIS A 166 -22.57 8.46 -35.70
CA HIS A 166 -22.11 7.07 -35.56
C HIS A 166 -20.74 6.85 -36.21
N ASN A 167 -20.59 7.25 -37.47
CA ASN A 167 -19.34 7.15 -38.20
C ASN A 167 -18.21 7.98 -37.56
N GLY A 168 -18.53 9.14 -37.00
CA GLY A 168 -17.60 9.98 -36.24
C GLY A 168 -17.08 9.29 -34.98
N LYS A 169 -17.96 8.68 -34.18
CA LYS A 169 -17.58 7.88 -33.00
C LYS A 169 -16.66 6.72 -33.39
N MET A 170 -17.05 5.95 -34.40
CA MET A 170 -16.27 4.80 -34.87
C MET A 170 -14.90 5.20 -35.40
N ARG A 171 -14.82 6.28 -36.19
CA ARG A 171 -13.55 6.82 -36.68
C ARG A 171 -12.63 7.23 -35.53
N SER A 172 -13.17 7.91 -34.52
CA SER A 172 -12.37 8.34 -33.38
C SER A 172 -11.89 7.17 -32.51
N LEU A 173 -12.73 6.16 -32.27
CA LEU A 173 -12.33 4.97 -31.51
C LEU A 173 -11.26 4.18 -32.24
N ARG A 174 -11.42 3.96 -33.56
CA ARG A 174 -10.41 3.29 -34.39
C ARG A 174 -9.08 4.04 -34.38
N GLY A 175 -9.11 5.36 -34.54
CA GLY A 175 -7.91 6.19 -34.47
C GLY A 175 -7.21 6.13 -33.10
N GLN A 176 -7.96 6.00 -32.00
CA GLN A 176 -7.39 5.83 -30.66
C GLN A 176 -6.76 4.46 -30.44
N LEU A 177 -7.41 3.39 -30.92
CA LEU A 177 -6.88 2.04 -30.86
C LEU A 177 -5.63 1.89 -31.74
N GLU A 178 -5.62 2.51 -32.92
CA GLU A 178 -4.48 2.57 -33.82
C GLU A 178 -3.31 3.34 -33.19
N ALA A 179 -3.56 4.52 -32.62
CA ALA A 179 -2.56 5.28 -31.88
C ALA A 179 -2.05 4.56 -30.61
N ALA A 180 -2.79 3.58 -30.12
CA ALA A 180 -2.40 2.72 -29.01
C ALA A 180 -1.67 1.43 -29.45
N GLY A 181 -1.49 1.24 -30.77
CA GLY A 181 -0.69 0.17 -31.36
C GLY A 181 -1.47 -1.03 -31.91
N LEU A 182 -2.81 -0.99 -31.97
CA LEU A 182 -3.59 -2.07 -32.60
C LEU A 182 -3.65 -1.91 -34.10
N SER A 183 -3.25 -2.95 -34.84
CA SER A 183 -3.35 -2.96 -36.30
C SER A 183 -4.82 -2.92 -36.77
N PRO A 184 -5.11 -2.41 -37.97
CA PRO A 184 -6.47 -2.43 -38.54
C PRO A 184 -7.08 -3.84 -38.59
N GLU A 185 -6.27 -4.86 -38.83
CA GLU A 185 -6.69 -6.27 -38.84
C GLU A 185 -7.11 -6.75 -37.46
N GLN A 186 -6.31 -6.45 -36.41
CA GLN A 186 -6.65 -6.76 -35.03
C GLN A 186 -7.93 -6.04 -34.58
N GLN A 187 -8.10 -4.78 -34.99
CA GLN A 187 -9.34 -4.03 -34.71
C GLN A 187 -10.55 -4.68 -35.39
N GLN A 188 -10.40 -5.15 -36.63
CA GLN A 188 -11.47 -5.83 -37.35
C GLN A 188 -11.84 -7.18 -36.72
N GLN A 189 -10.84 -7.98 -36.33
CA GLN A 189 -11.05 -9.27 -35.64
C GLN A 189 -11.77 -9.11 -34.29
N ARG A 190 -11.54 -7.99 -33.60
CA ARG A 190 -12.13 -7.68 -32.29
C ARG A 190 -13.41 -6.85 -32.36
N THR A 191 -13.96 -6.65 -33.56
CA THR A 191 -15.21 -5.90 -33.75
C THR A 191 -16.33 -6.85 -34.17
N VAL A 192 -17.35 -6.94 -33.33
CA VAL A 192 -18.62 -7.62 -33.61
C VAL A 192 -19.62 -6.58 -34.12
N LYS A 193 -20.19 -6.82 -35.29
CA LYS A 193 -21.25 -5.98 -35.87
C LYS A 193 -22.60 -6.58 -35.55
N LEU A 194 -23.46 -5.81 -34.90
CA LEU A 194 -24.82 -6.21 -34.52
C LEU A 194 -25.84 -5.68 -35.53
N PRO A 195 -26.94 -6.41 -35.77
CA PRO A 195 -28.04 -5.94 -36.60
C PRO A 195 -28.70 -4.70 -35.96
N PRO A 196 -29.33 -3.81 -36.76
CA PRO A 196 -30.03 -2.66 -36.24
C PRO A 196 -31.15 -3.06 -35.26
N PRO A 197 -31.52 -2.19 -34.30
CA PRO A 197 -32.63 -2.42 -33.38
C PRO A 197 -33.91 -2.78 -34.13
N THR A 198 -34.65 -3.76 -33.61
CA THR A 198 -36.00 -4.03 -34.09
C THR A 198 -36.90 -2.88 -33.63
N PRO A 199 -37.64 -2.19 -34.52
CA PRO A 199 -38.48 -1.07 -34.13
C PRO A 199 -39.57 -1.53 -33.15
N ALA A 200 -39.67 -0.83 -32.01
CA ALA A 200 -40.54 -1.16 -30.86
C ALA A 200 -42.06 -1.01 -31.12
N GLY A 201 -42.52 -1.16 -32.37
CA GLY A 201 -43.92 -0.93 -32.73
C GLY A 201 -44.35 -1.47 -34.10
N ALA A 202 -43.63 -2.44 -34.68
CA ALA A 202 -44.08 -3.09 -35.91
C ALA A 202 -45.21 -4.13 -35.66
N ALA A 203 -45.43 -4.52 -34.41
CA ALA A 203 -46.52 -5.41 -34.01
C ALA A 203 -47.67 -4.60 -33.39
N ALA A 204 -48.57 -4.10 -34.24
CA ALA A 204 -50.02 -3.95 -34.01
C ALA A 204 -50.60 -2.86 -34.92
N ILE A 205 -51.36 -3.26 -35.95
CA ILE A 205 -52.77 -2.85 -36.12
C ILE A 205 -53.48 -3.99 -36.89
N ASP A 206 -53.98 -5.00 -36.16
CA ASP A 206 -55.28 -5.59 -36.49
C ASP A 206 -55.90 -6.12 -35.19
N VAL A 207 -56.85 -5.35 -34.67
CA VAL A 207 -57.47 -5.53 -33.37
C VAL A 207 -58.67 -6.44 -33.57
N ASP A 208 -58.48 -7.77 -33.53
CA ASP A 208 -59.56 -8.73 -33.25
C ASP A 208 -59.10 -10.19 -32.96
N GLN A 209 -57.78 -10.50 -32.89
CA GLN A 209 -57.26 -11.83 -32.46
C GLN A 209 -55.99 -11.75 -31.58
N ALA A 210 -55.98 -10.87 -30.57
CA ALA A 210 -54.73 -10.35 -30.01
C ALA A 210 -54.01 -11.19 -28.92
N ASP A 211 -54.66 -12.08 -28.17
CA ASP A 211 -54.02 -12.66 -26.97
C ASP A 211 -53.06 -13.84 -27.24
N GLU A 212 -53.33 -14.68 -28.25
CA GLU A 212 -52.45 -15.84 -28.56
C GLU A 212 -51.32 -15.48 -29.54
N GLY A 213 -51.55 -14.50 -30.44
CA GLY A 213 -50.55 -14.04 -31.41
C GLY A 213 -49.44 -13.19 -30.78
N GLN A 214 -49.76 -12.31 -29.84
CA GLN A 214 -48.76 -11.46 -29.17
C GLN A 214 -47.75 -12.26 -28.35
N GLN A 215 -48.18 -13.35 -27.68
CA GLN A 215 -47.27 -14.20 -26.92
C GLN A 215 -46.31 -14.98 -27.82
N GLN A 216 -46.74 -15.37 -29.03
CA GLN A 216 -45.87 -16.05 -29.99
C GLN A 216 -44.85 -15.10 -30.62
N ASP A 217 -45.25 -13.86 -30.92
CA ASP A 217 -44.35 -12.83 -31.46
C ASP A 217 -43.29 -12.39 -30.44
N GLU A 218 -43.66 -12.21 -29.17
CA GLU A 218 -42.71 -11.90 -28.09
C GLU A 218 -41.72 -13.05 -27.85
N ALA A 219 -42.19 -14.31 -27.87
CA ALA A 219 -41.32 -15.47 -27.73
C ALA A 219 -40.34 -15.60 -28.90
N HIS A 220 -40.79 -15.33 -30.13
CA HIS A 220 -39.94 -15.35 -31.32
C HIS A 220 -38.88 -14.23 -31.28
N GLN A 221 -39.27 -13.03 -30.83
CA GLN A 221 -38.34 -11.91 -30.67
C GLN A 221 -37.30 -12.17 -29.58
N GLN A 222 -37.70 -12.75 -28.44
CA GLN A 222 -36.77 -13.16 -27.38
C GLN A 222 -35.81 -14.25 -27.88
N GLN A 223 -36.30 -15.23 -28.64
CA GLN A 223 -35.46 -16.28 -29.22
C GLN A 223 -34.43 -15.71 -30.21
N GLN A 224 -34.84 -14.77 -31.07
CA GLN A 224 -33.94 -14.11 -32.01
C GLN A 224 -32.88 -13.27 -31.29
N GLN A 225 -33.27 -12.59 -30.20
CA GLN A 225 -32.33 -11.82 -29.39
C GLN A 225 -31.33 -12.72 -28.66
N GLN A 226 -31.79 -13.86 -28.12
CA GLN A 226 -30.91 -14.85 -27.50
C GLN A 226 -29.92 -15.45 -28.50
N GLN A 227 -30.36 -15.79 -29.72
CA GLN A 227 -29.46 -16.26 -30.78
C GLN A 227 -28.39 -15.22 -31.14
N LEU A 228 -28.75 -13.93 -31.14
CA LEU A 228 -27.80 -12.85 -31.36
C LEU A 228 -26.78 -12.79 -30.22
N VAL A 229 -27.21 -12.90 -28.97
CA VAL A 229 -26.33 -12.94 -27.79
C VAL A 229 -25.36 -14.12 -27.89
N ASP A 230 -25.84 -15.32 -28.21
CA ASP A 230 -25.03 -16.52 -28.33
C ASP A 230 -23.98 -16.38 -29.44
N ALA A 231 -24.35 -15.81 -30.59
CA ALA A 231 -23.42 -15.54 -31.69
C ALA A 231 -22.33 -14.54 -31.29
N VAL A 232 -22.68 -13.49 -30.55
CA VAL A 232 -21.72 -12.49 -30.04
C VAL A 232 -20.77 -13.14 -29.03
N VAL A 233 -21.29 -13.93 -28.09
CA VAL A 233 -20.49 -14.66 -27.10
C VAL A 233 -19.53 -15.63 -27.79
N GLN A 234 -20.00 -16.36 -28.80
CA GLN A 234 -19.15 -17.27 -29.58
C GLN A 234 -18.03 -16.53 -30.32
N GLN A 235 -18.33 -15.34 -30.89
CA GLN A 235 -17.33 -14.55 -31.61
C GLN A 235 -16.31 -13.88 -30.67
N LEU A 236 -16.74 -13.40 -29.50
CA LEU A 236 -15.86 -12.80 -28.50
C LEU A 236 -15.05 -13.86 -27.73
N GLY A 237 -15.57 -15.08 -27.60
CA GLY A 237 -14.99 -16.17 -26.84
C GLY A 237 -14.71 -15.78 -25.39
N ALA A 238 -13.58 -16.26 -24.85
CA ALA A 238 -13.10 -15.86 -23.52
C ALA A 238 -12.51 -14.43 -23.48
N GLY A 239 -12.59 -13.68 -24.59
CA GLY A 239 -12.00 -12.35 -24.74
C GLY A 239 -10.48 -12.39 -24.96
N THR A 240 -9.78 -11.38 -24.45
CA THR A 240 -8.31 -11.32 -24.44
C THR A 240 -7.84 -11.47 -23.00
N PRO A 241 -7.50 -12.69 -22.54
CA PRO A 241 -6.98 -12.91 -21.20
C PRO A 241 -5.79 -12.01 -20.90
N LEU A 242 -5.63 -11.63 -19.63
CA LEU A 242 -4.43 -10.93 -19.21
C LEU A 242 -3.22 -11.83 -19.42
N ALA A 243 -2.20 -11.32 -20.11
CA ALA A 243 -0.86 -11.89 -20.02
C ALA A 243 -0.37 -11.76 -18.58
N ASP A 244 0.55 -12.63 -18.15
CA ASP A 244 1.17 -12.51 -16.82
C ASP A 244 1.70 -11.10 -16.59
N ALA A 245 1.54 -10.61 -15.36
CA ALA A 245 1.95 -9.26 -15.02
C ALA A 245 3.48 -9.19 -15.03
N ASP A 246 4.05 -8.52 -16.04
CA ASP A 246 5.47 -8.17 -15.97
C ASP A 246 5.70 -7.22 -14.79
N PRO A 247 6.83 -7.33 -14.07
CA PRO A 247 7.14 -6.45 -12.97
C PRO A 247 7.24 -5.00 -13.46
N ALA A 248 6.43 -4.13 -12.86
CA ALA A 248 6.65 -2.69 -12.95
C ALA A 248 7.72 -2.30 -11.92
N PHE A 249 8.66 -1.44 -12.30
CA PHE A 249 9.74 -1.00 -11.42
C PHE A 249 9.49 0.43 -10.96
N VAL A 250 9.60 0.69 -9.65
CA VAL A 250 9.36 2.03 -9.07
C VAL A 250 10.60 2.52 -8.36
N PHE A 251 11.19 3.61 -8.83
CA PHE A 251 12.37 4.23 -8.22
C PHE A 251 11.95 5.29 -7.21
N CYS A 252 12.19 5.01 -5.94
CA CYS A 252 11.85 5.86 -4.80
C CYS A 252 13.10 6.57 -4.30
N PHE A 253 13.15 7.90 -4.41
CA PHE A 253 14.32 8.67 -3.97
C PHE A 253 14.26 8.93 -2.47
N VAL A 254 15.12 8.24 -1.73
CA VAL A 254 15.31 8.43 -0.29
C VAL A 254 16.29 9.59 -0.10
N SER A 255 15.77 10.81 -0.08
CA SER A 255 16.60 11.99 -0.32
C SER A 255 16.10 13.27 0.33
N LEU A 256 17.00 14.25 0.42
CA LEU A 256 16.72 15.63 0.76
C LEU A 256 16.32 16.46 -0.48
N PRO A 257 15.77 17.67 -0.28
CA PRO A 257 15.63 18.66 -1.35
C PRO A 257 16.98 18.96 -2.02
N ALA A 258 16.94 19.28 -3.32
CA ALA A 258 18.10 19.69 -4.12
C ALA A 258 19.28 18.69 -4.24
N THR A 259 19.02 17.40 -4.00
CA THR A 259 19.94 16.29 -4.28
C THR A 259 20.03 15.90 -5.76
N GLY A 260 19.34 16.61 -6.67
CA GLY A 260 19.36 16.36 -8.12
C GLY A 260 18.23 15.47 -8.65
N LYS A 261 17.35 14.93 -7.79
CA LYS A 261 16.24 14.02 -8.14
C LYS A 261 15.43 14.39 -9.40
N SER A 262 14.91 15.61 -9.51
CA SER A 262 14.07 16.01 -10.66
C SER A 262 14.90 16.13 -11.95
N VAL A 263 16.16 16.57 -11.83
CA VAL A 263 17.12 16.60 -12.95
C VAL A 263 17.43 15.18 -13.41
N LEU A 264 17.71 14.27 -12.48
CA LEU A 264 17.94 12.85 -12.75
C LEU A 264 16.71 12.20 -13.39
N SER A 265 15.51 12.47 -12.88
CA SER A 265 14.26 11.91 -13.40
C SER A 265 14.00 12.38 -14.84
N ALA A 266 14.24 13.66 -15.12
CA ALA A 266 14.13 14.21 -16.47
C ALA A 266 15.18 13.61 -17.43
N ALA A 267 16.44 13.51 -17.01
CA ALA A 267 17.54 12.95 -17.80
C ALA A 267 17.35 11.46 -18.11
N LEU A 268 16.79 10.69 -17.17
CA LEU A 268 16.43 9.28 -17.38
C LEU A 268 15.25 9.13 -18.34
N SER A 269 14.19 9.92 -18.15
CA SER A 269 13.03 9.90 -19.05
C SER A 269 13.43 10.22 -20.49
N ALA A 270 14.25 11.25 -20.69
CA ALA A 270 14.77 11.63 -22.01
C ALA A 270 15.68 10.54 -22.60
N GLY A 271 16.65 10.05 -21.83
CA GLY A 271 17.64 9.07 -22.32
C GLY A 271 17.06 7.68 -22.62
N LEU A 272 16.07 7.23 -21.86
CA LEU A 272 15.41 5.94 -22.11
C LEU A 272 14.36 6.02 -23.22
N SER A 273 13.75 7.19 -23.44
CA SER A 273 12.84 7.41 -24.57
C SER A 273 13.57 7.56 -25.91
N ALA A 274 14.80 8.08 -25.90
CA ALA A 274 15.64 8.25 -27.10
C ALA A 274 16.26 6.94 -27.61
N ALA A 275 16.24 5.85 -26.82
CA ALA A 275 16.79 4.55 -27.19
C ALA A 275 15.85 3.70 -28.07
N GLN A 276 14.83 4.30 -28.69
CA GLN A 276 14.07 3.64 -29.75
C GLN A 276 14.92 3.56 -31.04
N PRO A 277 14.96 2.41 -31.73
CA PRO A 277 15.82 2.24 -32.90
C PRO A 277 15.24 3.03 -34.09
N GLY A 278 15.86 4.15 -34.39
CA GLY A 278 15.54 4.97 -35.56
C GLY A 278 16.74 5.78 -36.01
N GLY A 279 17.63 5.16 -36.78
CA GLY A 279 18.56 5.85 -37.67
C GLY A 279 20.05 5.74 -37.32
N LEU A 280 20.73 4.75 -37.89
CA LEU A 280 21.77 4.91 -38.93
C LEU A 280 22.50 3.56 -39.12
N GLY A 281 22.73 3.20 -40.39
CA GLY A 281 22.98 1.83 -40.86
C GLY A 281 24.24 1.16 -40.33
N GLY A 282 24.12 -0.16 -40.10
CA GLY A 282 25.21 -1.07 -39.76
C GLY A 282 24.66 -2.46 -39.50
N SER A 283 24.59 -3.28 -40.54
CA SER A 283 24.19 -4.68 -40.49
C SER A 283 25.08 -5.51 -39.57
N VAL A 284 24.54 -5.97 -38.44
CA VAL A 284 25.01 -7.19 -37.75
C VAL A 284 23.77 -7.96 -37.29
N THR A 285 23.59 -9.15 -37.86
CA THR A 285 22.53 -10.10 -37.52
C THR A 285 22.80 -10.71 -36.13
N GLY A 286 22.03 -10.25 -35.14
CA GLY A 286 21.92 -10.80 -33.80
C GLY A 286 20.55 -10.42 -33.25
N ASP A 287 19.64 -11.39 -33.20
CA ASP A 287 18.20 -11.23 -33.00
C ASP A 287 17.87 -10.94 -31.52
N CYS A 288 17.84 -9.65 -31.15
CA CYS A 288 17.32 -9.14 -29.88
C CYS A 288 16.56 -7.82 -30.15
N SER A 289 15.42 -7.88 -30.84
CA SER A 289 14.64 -6.69 -31.19
C SER A 289 14.12 -5.93 -29.95
N SER A 290 14.69 -4.74 -29.72
CA SER A 290 14.08 -3.50 -29.22
C SER A 290 13.18 -3.52 -27.97
N SER A 291 13.62 -2.77 -26.95
CA SER A 291 13.04 -2.54 -25.63
C SER A 291 11.54 -2.20 -25.59
N ASN A 292 10.70 -3.18 -25.22
CA ASN A 292 9.33 -2.98 -24.74
C ASN A 292 9.31 -2.32 -23.35
N MET A 293 9.88 -1.12 -23.22
CA MET A 293 10.02 -0.41 -21.96
C MET A 293 9.42 0.98 -22.05
N SER A 294 8.56 1.35 -21.12
CA SER A 294 8.05 2.72 -20.97
C SER A 294 8.48 3.33 -19.65
N VAL A 295 8.73 4.63 -19.66
CA VAL A 295 9.15 5.38 -18.47
C VAL A 295 8.11 6.46 -18.17
N GLN A 296 7.67 6.52 -16.91
CA GLN A 296 6.77 7.56 -16.43
C GLN A 296 7.41 8.29 -15.24
N VAL A 297 7.44 9.62 -15.30
CA VAL A 297 7.87 10.47 -14.18
C VAL A 297 6.63 10.99 -13.47
N LEU A 298 6.51 10.68 -12.19
CA LEU A 298 5.43 11.18 -11.34
C LEU A 298 6.00 12.18 -10.34
N ASN A 299 5.95 13.46 -10.67
CA ASN A 299 6.42 14.54 -9.80
C ASN A 299 5.36 14.91 -8.76
N SER A 300 5.74 14.89 -7.48
CA SER A 300 4.80 15.17 -6.39
C SER A 300 4.32 16.61 -6.33
N ASP A 301 5.17 17.57 -6.71
CA ASP A 301 4.83 18.99 -6.71
C ASP A 301 3.82 19.28 -7.83
N SER A 302 4.02 18.72 -9.02
CA SER A 302 3.04 18.84 -10.11
C SER A 302 1.70 18.20 -9.77
N LEU A 303 1.69 17.03 -9.13
CA LEU A 303 0.45 16.36 -8.72
C LEU A 303 -0.26 17.11 -7.59
N LYS A 304 0.49 17.73 -6.68
CA LYS A 304 -0.07 18.63 -5.66
C LYS A 304 -0.70 19.86 -6.31
N ALA A 305 0.01 20.54 -7.21
CA ALA A 305 -0.48 21.76 -7.87
C ALA A 305 -1.70 21.50 -8.77
N LYS A 306 -1.68 20.41 -9.55
CA LYS A 306 -2.73 20.10 -10.54
C LYS A 306 -3.92 19.34 -9.95
N LYS A 307 -3.70 18.49 -8.95
CA LYS A 307 -4.71 17.54 -8.44
C LYS A 307 -4.90 17.58 -6.91
N GLY A 308 -4.15 18.42 -6.19
CA GLY A 308 -4.20 18.48 -4.71
C GLY A 308 -3.68 17.22 -4.01
N ILE A 309 -2.92 16.37 -4.71
CA ILE A 309 -2.46 15.07 -4.20
C ILE A 309 -1.19 15.25 -3.36
N THR A 310 -1.23 14.83 -2.09
CA THR A 310 -0.12 14.96 -1.14
C THR A 310 0.04 13.71 -0.27
N GLY A 311 1.12 13.63 0.52
CA GLY A 311 1.32 12.59 1.52
C GLY A 311 1.25 11.16 0.95
N MET A 312 0.49 10.28 1.60
CA MET A 312 0.29 8.89 1.14
C MET A 312 -0.54 8.76 -0.13
N ARG A 313 -1.41 9.74 -0.45
CA ARG A 313 -2.20 9.70 -1.70
C ARG A 313 -1.31 9.69 -2.94
N TYR A 314 -0.17 10.38 -2.90
CA TYR A 314 0.82 10.34 -3.97
C TYR A 314 1.31 8.91 -4.23
N TRP A 315 1.62 8.13 -3.19
CA TRP A 315 2.11 6.76 -3.35
C TRP A 315 1.02 5.81 -3.86
N HIS A 316 -0.25 6.08 -3.55
CA HIS A 316 -1.37 5.37 -4.17
C HIS A 316 -1.54 5.68 -5.66
N GLU A 317 -1.26 6.91 -6.10
CA GLU A 317 -1.22 7.22 -7.54
C GLU A 317 -0.08 6.48 -8.25
N VAL A 318 1.11 6.44 -7.64
CA VAL A 318 2.25 5.65 -8.14
C VAL A 318 1.85 4.16 -8.26
N ALA A 319 1.24 3.60 -7.22
CA ALA A 319 0.74 2.23 -7.23
C ALA A 319 -0.34 2.01 -8.30
N GLY A 320 -1.27 2.94 -8.48
CA GLY A 320 -2.29 2.90 -9.53
C GLY A 320 -1.70 2.85 -10.94
N VAL A 321 -0.65 3.65 -11.19
CA VAL A 321 0.09 3.61 -12.45
C VAL A 321 0.78 2.25 -12.65
N THR A 322 1.38 1.68 -11.62
CA THR A 322 2.01 0.34 -11.75
C THR A 322 0.99 -0.78 -11.99
N ALA A 323 -0.18 -0.71 -11.35
CA ALA A 323 -1.27 -1.67 -11.56
C ALA A 323 -1.87 -1.59 -12.97
N SER A 324 -1.60 -0.50 -13.70
CA SER A 324 -1.94 -0.33 -15.11
C SER A 324 -0.92 -0.95 -16.08
N ASN A 325 0.13 -1.63 -15.59
CA ASN A 325 1.14 -2.25 -16.45
C ASN A 325 0.50 -3.29 -17.39
N LYS A 326 0.89 -3.22 -18.66
CA LYS A 326 0.25 -3.97 -19.74
C LYS A 326 0.55 -5.47 -19.68
N GLY A 327 1.71 -5.88 -19.16
CA GLY A 327 2.15 -7.28 -19.22
C GLY A 327 2.60 -7.69 -20.63
N GLY A 328 2.90 -8.98 -20.83
CA GLY A 328 3.27 -9.53 -22.14
C GLY A 328 4.66 -9.12 -22.65
N GLY A 329 5.65 -9.02 -21.78
CA GLY A 329 7.01 -8.54 -22.06
C GLY A 329 7.17 -7.01 -22.01
N HIS A 330 6.14 -6.27 -21.59
CA HIS A 330 6.17 -4.81 -21.48
C HIS A 330 6.55 -4.36 -20.06
N ARG A 331 7.70 -3.69 -19.95
CA ARG A 331 8.25 -3.19 -18.69
C ARG A 331 7.87 -1.74 -18.48
N LEU A 332 7.29 -1.43 -17.32
CA LEU A 332 6.98 -0.08 -16.91
C LEU A 332 7.99 0.36 -15.85
N LEU A 333 8.70 1.45 -16.11
CA LEU A 333 9.55 2.13 -15.14
C LEU A 333 8.83 3.38 -14.65
N VAL A 334 8.69 3.53 -13.34
CA VAL A 334 8.10 4.70 -12.71
C VAL A 334 9.17 5.41 -11.87
N LEU A 335 9.48 6.65 -12.23
CA LEU A 335 10.38 7.53 -11.48
C LEU A 335 9.51 8.34 -10.51
N ALA A 336 9.50 7.94 -9.23
CA ALA A 336 8.73 8.62 -8.20
C ALA A 336 9.50 9.86 -7.72
N ASP A 337 9.34 10.97 -8.45
CA ASP A 337 9.98 12.25 -8.16
C ASP A 337 9.33 12.92 -6.93
N LYS A 338 9.68 12.37 -5.76
CA LYS A 338 9.32 12.83 -4.42
C LYS A 338 10.42 12.46 -3.44
N ASN A 339 10.68 13.33 -2.47
CA ASN A 339 11.55 13.00 -1.34
C ASN A 339 10.85 11.98 -0.43
N LEU A 340 11.41 10.77 -0.35
CA LEU A 340 11.08 9.79 0.69
C LEU A 340 12.09 9.96 1.84
N VAL A 341 11.60 9.98 3.07
CA VAL A 341 12.42 10.17 4.28
C VAL A 341 12.13 9.03 5.27
N PRO A 342 13.08 8.68 6.16
CA PRO A 342 12.92 7.53 7.06
C PRO A 342 12.07 7.82 8.29
N SER A 343 11.77 9.08 8.58
CA SER A 343 10.94 9.52 9.72
C SER A 343 9.68 10.26 9.24
N PRO A 344 8.48 10.05 9.83
CA PRO A 344 8.20 9.28 11.04
C PRO A 344 8.42 7.77 10.86
N ARG A 345 8.64 7.06 11.98
CA ARG A 345 8.78 5.59 12.00
C ARG A 345 7.64 4.95 11.16
N ASP A 346 7.98 3.90 10.43
CA ASP A 346 7.11 3.18 9.47
C ASP A 346 6.80 3.90 8.15
N GLN A 347 7.32 5.10 7.87
CA GLN A 347 7.07 5.75 6.58
C GLN A 347 7.60 4.93 5.40
N LEU A 348 8.82 4.40 5.50
CA LEU A 348 9.42 3.55 4.47
C LEU A 348 8.57 2.29 4.22
N THR A 349 8.23 1.58 5.29
CA THR A 349 7.42 0.35 5.25
C THR A 349 6.04 0.61 4.64
N ARG A 350 5.35 1.69 5.05
CA ARG A 350 4.04 2.05 4.49
C ARG A 350 4.09 2.32 2.99
N VAL A 351 5.14 2.99 2.51
CA VAL A 351 5.32 3.25 1.07
C VAL A 351 5.61 1.96 0.34
N ALA A 352 6.54 1.14 0.83
CA ALA A 352 6.88 -0.13 0.21
C ALA A 352 5.70 -1.11 0.18
N ASP A 353 4.89 -1.19 1.24
CA ASP A 353 3.69 -2.04 1.27
C ASP A 353 2.65 -1.62 0.23
N VAL A 354 2.46 -0.31 0.02
CA VAL A 354 1.54 0.20 -1.02
C VAL A 354 2.01 -0.21 -2.41
N LEU A 355 3.32 -0.12 -2.69
CA LEU A 355 3.90 -0.49 -3.98
C LEU A 355 3.97 -2.02 -4.17
N ARG A 356 4.28 -2.77 -3.11
CA ARG A 356 4.29 -4.25 -3.14
C ARG A 356 2.90 -4.80 -3.47
N LYS A 357 1.85 -4.21 -2.88
CA LYS A 357 0.45 -4.59 -3.14
C LYS A 357 0.00 -4.31 -4.58
N SER A 358 0.63 -3.39 -5.30
CA SER A 358 0.35 -3.19 -6.73
C SER A 358 1.14 -4.11 -7.65
N GLY A 359 1.95 -5.03 -7.09
CA GLY A 359 2.80 -5.95 -7.85
C GLY A 359 4.07 -5.28 -8.40
N ALA A 360 4.42 -4.09 -7.90
CA ALA A 360 5.60 -3.37 -8.35
C ALA A 360 6.85 -3.78 -7.57
N THR A 361 7.97 -3.89 -8.27
CA THR A 361 9.31 -3.97 -7.67
C THR A 361 9.78 -2.56 -7.34
N SER A 362 9.65 -2.17 -6.06
CA SER A 362 10.13 -0.88 -5.57
C SER A 362 11.64 -0.89 -5.32
N ILE A 363 12.34 0.12 -5.80
CA ILE A 363 13.79 0.28 -5.70
C ILE A 363 14.07 1.59 -4.97
N ALA A 364 14.83 1.54 -3.88
CA ALA A 364 15.26 2.74 -3.20
C ALA A 364 16.48 3.34 -3.91
N VAL A 365 16.45 4.62 -4.24
CA VAL A 365 17.59 5.38 -4.74
C VAL A 365 18.06 6.28 -3.60
N LEU A 366 19.28 6.07 -3.13
CA LEU A 366 19.89 6.82 -2.04
C LEU A 366 21.02 7.68 -2.60
N PRO A 367 20.82 9.01 -2.77
CA PRO A 367 21.90 9.92 -3.10
C PRO A 367 22.92 9.96 -1.94
N THR A 368 24.20 9.72 -2.24
CA THR A 368 25.29 9.64 -1.24
C THR A 368 26.43 10.60 -1.57
N CYS A 369 27.35 10.74 -0.62
CA CYS A 369 28.68 11.30 -0.82
C CYS A 369 29.70 10.18 -1.07
N SER A 370 30.84 10.47 -1.71
CA SER A 370 31.93 9.50 -1.89
C SER A 370 32.56 9.02 -0.57
N VAL A 371 32.39 9.80 0.50
CA VAL A 371 32.93 9.54 1.85
C VAL A 371 31.77 9.38 2.85
N ASP A 372 31.87 8.41 3.76
CA ASP A 372 30.92 8.25 4.87
C ASP A 372 31.17 9.31 5.95
N ALA A 373 30.11 9.95 6.42
CA ALA A 373 30.14 10.91 7.52
C ALA A 373 30.77 10.34 8.79
N SER A 374 30.64 9.02 9.03
CA SER A 374 31.23 8.32 10.17
C SER A 374 32.78 8.31 10.17
N THR A 375 33.39 8.58 9.02
CA THR A 375 34.85 8.59 8.84
C THR A 375 35.49 9.97 8.94
N GLN A 376 34.69 11.03 9.09
CA GLN A 376 35.22 12.40 9.23
C GLN A 376 35.67 12.68 10.67
N GLN A 377 36.97 13.00 10.83
CA GLN A 377 37.60 13.28 12.13
C GLN A 377 37.24 14.65 12.76
N GLN A 378 36.50 15.52 12.07
CA GLN A 378 36.24 16.91 12.49
C GLN A 378 34.76 17.32 12.32
N GLN A 379 33.82 16.59 12.94
CA GLN A 379 32.45 17.08 13.04
C GLN A 379 32.30 18.11 14.17
N PRO A 380 31.46 19.15 14.00
CA PRO A 380 31.06 20.03 15.09
C PRO A 380 30.56 19.21 16.31
N PRO A 381 30.90 19.58 17.55
CA PRO A 381 30.64 18.76 18.74
C PRO A 381 29.14 18.54 19.04
N ASN A 382 28.27 19.39 18.50
CA ASN A 382 26.82 19.30 18.64
C ASN A 382 26.10 18.79 17.37
N ALA A 383 26.84 18.37 16.34
CA ALA A 383 26.25 17.80 15.15
C ALA A 383 25.56 16.47 15.49
N PRO A 384 24.27 16.27 15.15
CA PRO A 384 23.65 14.98 15.33
C PRO A 384 24.23 13.97 14.33
N GLN A 385 24.15 12.69 14.67
CA GLN A 385 24.51 11.62 13.75
C GLN A 385 23.58 11.62 12.53
N LEU A 386 24.17 11.67 11.35
CA LEU A 386 23.50 11.69 10.05
C LEU A 386 24.17 10.71 9.07
N PRO A 387 23.44 10.20 8.06
CA PRO A 387 23.97 9.27 7.07
C PRO A 387 24.78 9.99 5.96
N PHE A 388 24.94 11.30 6.06
CA PHE A 388 25.68 12.14 5.13
C PHE A 388 26.39 13.26 5.90
N PRO A 389 27.51 13.78 5.38
CA PRO A 389 28.26 14.87 6.01
C PRO A 389 27.48 16.20 5.94
N LEU A 390 27.82 17.17 6.80
CA LEU A 390 27.12 18.46 6.85
C LEU A 390 27.34 19.29 5.58
N GLU A 391 28.45 19.07 4.88
CA GLU A 391 28.77 19.60 3.57
C GLU A 391 27.70 19.21 2.54
N PHE A 392 27.09 18.03 2.67
CA PHE A 392 25.99 17.61 1.80
C PHE A 392 24.72 18.45 1.99
N LEU A 393 24.45 18.85 3.24
CA LEU A 393 23.38 19.80 3.54
C LEU A 393 23.71 21.20 3.01
N ALA A 394 24.95 21.65 3.17
CA ALA A 394 25.41 22.94 2.63
C ALA A 394 25.22 23.00 1.10
N LEU A 395 25.61 21.94 0.38
CA LEU A 395 25.39 21.82 -1.06
C LEU A 395 23.90 21.86 -1.42
N SER A 396 23.07 21.15 -0.66
CA SER A 396 21.63 21.15 -0.87
C SER A 396 21.04 22.55 -0.67
N MET A 397 21.45 23.28 0.38
CA MET A 397 21.03 24.66 0.62
C MET A 397 21.48 25.60 -0.49
N LEU A 398 22.75 25.54 -0.89
CA LEU A 398 23.30 26.40 -1.94
C LEU A 398 22.56 26.19 -3.26
N ARG A 399 22.31 24.94 -3.66
CA ARG A 399 21.52 24.62 -4.86
C ARG A 399 20.08 25.13 -4.80
N VAL A 400 19.46 25.14 -3.62
CA VAL A 400 18.14 25.78 -3.44
C VAL A 400 18.23 27.29 -3.60
N LEU A 401 19.27 27.93 -3.06
CA LEU A 401 19.47 29.38 -3.14
C LEU A 401 19.92 29.87 -4.53
N GLN A 402 20.49 29.01 -5.37
CA GLN A 402 20.91 29.34 -6.73
C GLN A 402 19.81 29.13 -7.78
N ARG A 403 18.74 28.37 -7.46
CA ARG A 403 17.64 28.11 -8.41
C ARG A 403 16.51 29.12 -8.29
N SER A 404 15.69 29.21 -9.34
CA SER A 404 14.50 30.07 -9.40
C SER A 404 13.35 29.36 -10.11
N GLY A 405 12.11 29.67 -9.72
CA GLY A 405 10.90 29.15 -10.35
C GLY A 405 10.66 27.66 -10.13
N HIS A 406 11.10 27.10 -9.00
CA HIS A 406 10.90 25.67 -8.72
C HIS A 406 9.42 25.37 -8.44
N GLU A 407 8.85 24.33 -9.06
CA GLU A 407 7.41 24.00 -8.97
C GLU A 407 6.92 23.79 -7.52
N GLY A 408 7.75 23.18 -6.66
CA GLY A 408 7.46 23.01 -5.23
C GLY A 408 7.61 24.27 -4.37
N GLY A 409 7.98 25.41 -4.95
CA GLY A 409 8.13 26.69 -4.25
C GLY A 409 9.34 26.81 -3.31
N LEU A 410 10.23 25.81 -3.29
CA LEU A 410 11.46 25.83 -2.51
C LEU A 410 12.62 26.29 -3.40
N ASP A 411 12.83 27.59 -3.52
CA ASP A 411 13.93 28.17 -4.29
C ASP A 411 14.49 29.42 -3.59
N SER A 412 15.33 30.19 -4.29
CA SER A 412 15.93 31.42 -3.79
C SER A 412 14.92 32.42 -3.19
N SER A 413 13.69 32.45 -3.71
CA SER A 413 12.62 33.35 -3.26
C SER A 413 11.90 32.89 -1.98
N ALA A 414 12.05 31.62 -1.60
CA ALA A 414 11.41 31.09 -0.40
C ALA A 414 12.07 31.68 0.85
N ALA A 415 11.30 32.32 1.74
CA ALA A 415 11.84 32.99 2.93
C ALA A 415 12.50 32.03 3.95
N GLU A 416 12.23 30.73 3.85
CA GLU A 416 12.68 29.69 4.79
C GLU A 416 13.45 28.56 4.08
N ALA A 417 14.08 28.86 2.95
CA ALA A 417 14.71 27.86 2.09
C ALA A 417 15.70 26.94 2.81
N CYS A 418 16.64 27.50 3.58
CA CYS A 418 17.66 26.71 4.26
C CYS A 418 17.05 25.95 5.45
N ARG A 419 16.11 26.57 6.17
CA ARG A 419 15.35 25.95 7.26
C ARG A 419 14.62 24.69 6.81
N VAL A 420 13.98 24.73 5.64
CA VAL A 420 13.31 23.55 5.07
C VAL A 420 14.32 22.44 4.77
N VAL A 421 15.51 22.76 4.26
CA VAL A 421 16.56 21.74 4.05
C VAL A 421 17.02 21.12 5.37
N VAL A 422 17.22 21.91 6.43
CA VAL A 422 17.50 21.40 7.79
C VAL A 422 16.37 20.52 8.31
N GLN A 423 15.11 20.89 8.06
CA GLN A 423 13.95 20.07 8.42
C GLN A 423 13.97 18.72 7.74
N PHE A 424 14.30 18.67 6.45
CA PHE A 424 14.48 17.40 5.78
C PHE A 424 15.66 16.62 6.36
N GLY A 425 16.77 17.29 6.68
CA GLY A 425 17.93 16.68 7.35
C GLY A 425 17.56 16.06 8.70
N SER A 426 16.69 16.71 9.48
CA SER A 426 16.28 16.19 10.79
C SER A 426 15.55 14.84 10.74
N TYR A 427 14.91 14.51 9.61
CA TYR A 427 14.28 13.19 9.45
C TYR A 427 15.28 12.04 9.37
N PHE A 428 16.56 12.32 9.14
CA PHE A 428 17.63 11.34 9.02
C PHE A 428 18.51 11.24 10.28
N ARG A 429 18.13 11.92 11.37
CA ARG A 429 18.92 11.84 12.62
C ARG A 429 19.00 10.44 13.18
N HIS A 430 20.08 10.19 13.90
CA HIS A 430 20.38 8.92 14.58
C HIS A 430 20.55 7.76 13.60
N LEU A 431 20.87 8.07 12.35
CA LEU A 431 21.17 7.08 11.32
C LEU A 431 22.59 7.31 10.82
N THR A 432 23.38 6.25 10.82
CA THR A 432 24.58 6.17 9.98
C THR A 432 24.17 5.83 8.55
N LEU A 433 25.08 6.02 7.59
CA LEU A 433 24.85 5.60 6.21
C LEU A 433 24.56 4.10 6.13
N GLN A 434 25.34 3.29 6.85
CA GLN A 434 25.13 1.86 6.99
C GLN A 434 23.72 1.54 7.56
N ARG A 435 23.31 2.18 8.65
CA ARG A 435 22.01 1.92 9.26
C ARG A 435 20.85 2.28 8.34
N LEU A 436 20.97 3.39 7.62
CA LEU A 436 19.97 3.76 6.61
C LEU A 436 19.90 2.72 5.49
N GLN A 437 21.03 2.20 5.02
CA GLN A 437 21.06 1.15 4.00
C GLN A 437 20.41 -0.15 4.48
N GLU A 438 20.70 -0.59 5.71
CA GLU A 438 20.08 -1.77 6.33
C GLU A 438 18.55 -1.62 6.42
N LEU A 439 18.08 -0.44 6.86
CA LEU A 439 16.64 -0.13 6.90
C LEU A 439 16.01 -0.19 5.51
N LEU A 440 16.70 0.31 4.49
CA LEU A 440 16.21 0.28 3.12
C LEU A 440 16.20 -1.14 2.55
N LEU A 441 17.23 -1.95 2.78
CA LEU A 441 17.29 -3.35 2.33
C LEU A 441 16.26 -4.23 3.04
N GLY A 442 15.91 -3.92 4.28
CA GLY A 442 14.82 -4.61 4.99
C GLY A 442 13.42 -4.33 4.44
N VAL A 443 13.27 -3.31 3.59
CA VAL A 443 11.96 -2.82 3.12
C VAL A 443 11.82 -2.91 1.59
N PHE A 444 12.89 -2.58 0.87
CA PHE A 444 12.97 -2.54 -0.58
C PHE A 444 13.82 -3.71 -1.10
N PRO A 445 13.36 -4.45 -2.13
CA PRO A 445 14.14 -5.52 -2.77
C PRO A 445 15.52 -5.08 -3.28
N HIS A 446 15.66 -3.82 -3.69
CA HIS A 446 16.93 -3.28 -4.18
C HIS A 446 17.17 -1.87 -3.65
N VAL A 447 18.44 -1.56 -3.40
CA VAL A 447 18.92 -0.23 -3.01
C VAL A 447 20.05 0.18 -3.96
N VAL A 448 19.90 1.35 -4.58
CA VAL A 448 20.92 1.97 -5.43
C VAL A 448 21.55 3.13 -4.65
N GLN A 449 22.81 2.97 -4.27
CA GLN A 449 23.61 4.09 -3.79
C GLN A 449 24.09 4.90 -4.98
N LEU A 450 23.82 6.19 -4.97
CA LEU A 450 24.16 7.09 -6.06
C LEU A 450 25.01 8.25 -5.53
N PRO A 451 26.34 8.17 -5.67
CA PRO A 451 27.21 9.30 -5.34
C PRO A 451 26.81 10.52 -6.18
N VAL A 452 26.45 11.61 -5.51
CA VAL A 452 26.07 12.90 -6.11
C VAL A 452 26.95 14.06 -5.62
N ALA A 453 27.82 13.76 -4.67
CA ALA A 453 28.83 14.66 -4.13
C ALA A 453 30.11 13.90 -3.77
N ALA A 454 31.26 14.56 -3.82
CA ALA A 454 32.55 14.05 -3.41
C ALA A 454 33.22 15.02 -2.46
N VAL A 455 33.47 14.60 -1.22
CA VAL A 455 34.03 15.45 -0.15
C VAL A 455 35.56 15.25 -0.05
N GLU A 456 36.20 14.94 -1.18
CA GLU A 456 37.63 14.67 -1.28
C GLU A 456 38.33 15.84 -1.99
N GLY A 457 39.15 16.63 -1.28
CA GLY A 457 39.92 17.71 -1.91
C GLY A 457 40.25 18.88 -0.99
N GLY A 458 41.26 19.68 -1.37
CA GLY A 458 41.91 20.69 -0.53
C GLY A 458 41.13 21.96 -0.20
N VAL A 459 39.93 22.17 -0.76
CA VAL A 459 39.06 23.31 -0.42
C VAL A 459 37.94 22.81 0.48
N GLN A 460 38.04 23.11 1.77
CA GLN A 460 37.06 22.69 2.76
C GLN A 460 35.93 23.71 2.88
N VAL A 461 34.72 23.21 3.08
CA VAL A 461 33.59 24.06 3.44
C VAL A 461 33.93 24.76 4.78
N PRO A 462 33.75 26.09 4.90
CA PRO A 462 34.14 26.81 6.09
C PRO A 462 33.52 26.22 7.38
N PRO A 463 34.29 26.06 8.47
CA PRO A 463 33.76 25.51 9.72
C PRO A 463 32.57 26.30 10.27
N ALA A 464 32.49 27.61 10.02
CA ALA A 464 31.35 28.44 10.41
C ALA A 464 30.04 28.00 9.74
N VAL A 465 30.09 27.56 8.48
CA VAL A 465 28.92 27.00 7.77
C VAL A 465 28.49 25.70 8.41
N LEU A 466 29.43 24.79 8.65
CA LEU A 466 29.15 23.48 9.23
C LEU A 466 28.61 23.60 10.66
N GLN A 467 29.20 24.47 11.47
CA GLN A 467 28.73 24.77 12.83
C GLN A 467 27.31 25.35 12.81
N HIS A 468 27.00 26.30 11.93
CA HIS A 468 25.67 26.91 11.85
C HIS A 468 24.59 25.90 11.42
N ILE A 469 24.93 24.95 10.53
CA ILE A 469 24.05 23.82 10.17
C ILE A 469 23.86 22.89 11.38
N ALA A 470 24.94 22.55 12.09
CA ALA A 470 24.89 21.71 13.29
C ALA A 470 24.00 22.33 14.37
N ASP A 471 24.11 23.63 14.61
CA ASP A 471 23.27 24.39 15.55
C ASP A 471 21.79 24.35 15.12
N GLY A 472 21.54 24.53 13.82
CA GLY A 472 20.19 24.47 13.26
C GLY A 472 19.55 23.09 13.42
N LEU A 473 20.33 22.03 13.19
CA LEU A 473 19.90 20.67 13.47
C LEU A 473 19.68 20.47 14.97
N ALA A 474 20.63 20.78 15.85
CA ALA A 474 20.48 20.58 17.29
C ALA A 474 19.21 21.25 17.87
N ALA A 475 18.84 22.43 17.37
CA ALA A 475 17.67 23.18 17.84
C ALA A 475 16.32 22.64 17.33
N MET A 476 16.30 21.88 16.23
CA MET A 476 15.06 21.33 15.66
C MET A 476 14.61 20.07 16.41
N GLN A 477 13.35 19.99 16.84
CA GLN A 477 12.80 18.78 17.48
C GLN A 477 12.59 17.63 16.48
N GLU A 478 12.67 16.37 16.98
CA GLU A 478 12.48 15.15 16.17
C GLU A 478 11.05 14.94 15.67
N SER A 479 10.08 15.57 16.32
CA SER A 479 8.66 15.51 15.97
C SER A 479 8.33 16.59 14.94
N GLY A 480 7.98 16.18 13.71
CA GLY A 480 7.42 17.03 12.65
C GLY A 480 6.04 17.64 12.98
N SER A 481 5.78 18.01 14.24
CA SER A 481 4.63 18.81 14.64
C SER A 481 4.87 20.28 14.28
N ASN A 482 3.98 20.85 13.48
CA ASN A 482 3.97 22.28 13.10
C ASN A 482 3.68 23.24 14.28
N SER A 483 3.74 22.77 15.52
CA SER A 483 3.46 23.55 16.71
C SER A 483 4.66 23.47 17.67
N SER A 484 5.33 24.62 17.83
CA SER A 484 6.41 24.96 18.77
C SER A 484 7.78 24.30 18.58
N GLY A 485 8.62 24.92 17.73
CA GLY A 485 10.06 24.64 17.64
C GLY A 485 10.74 25.14 16.34
N SER A 486 10.23 26.18 15.68
CA SER A 486 10.83 26.67 14.41
C SER A 486 12.11 27.47 14.68
N LEU A 487 13.17 27.19 13.92
CA LEU A 487 14.38 28.03 13.91
C LEU A 487 14.00 29.50 13.67
N PRO A 488 14.62 30.46 14.38
CA PRO A 488 14.31 31.87 14.21
C PRO A 488 14.71 32.37 12.81
N GLN A 489 14.07 33.43 12.32
CA GLN A 489 14.41 34.02 11.01
C GLN A 489 15.87 34.45 10.92
N ALA A 490 16.45 34.97 12.01
CA ALA A 490 17.86 35.32 12.09
C ALA A 490 18.81 34.15 11.77
N TRP A 491 18.41 32.90 12.03
CA TRP A 491 19.20 31.73 11.66
C TRP A 491 19.24 31.55 10.14
N GLU A 492 18.10 31.70 9.46
CA GLU A 492 18.00 31.62 8.00
C GLU A 492 18.79 32.75 7.33
N ASP A 493 18.63 33.98 7.82
CA ASP A 493 19.31 35.16 7.28
C ASP A 493 20.84 35.01 7.39
N HIS A 494 21.33 34.50 8.53
CA HIS A 494 22.75 34.23 8.73
C HIS A 494 23.26 33.09 7.83
N MET A 495 22.49 32.01 7.65
CA MET A 495 22.86 30.92 6.74
C MET A 495 22.98 31.44 5.29
N ARG A 496 22.05 32.29 4.85
CA ARG A 496 22.12 32.94 3.53
C ARG A 496 23.33 33.82 3.40
N GLN A 497 23.65 34.61 4.43
CA GLN A 497 24.85 35.44 4.43
C GLN A 497 26.11 34.59 4.27
N LEU A 498 26.24 33.50 5.04
CA LEU A 498 27.36 32.57 4.93
C LEU A 498 27.47 31.94 3.54
N LEU A 499 26.36 31.47 2.96
CA LEU A 499 26.35 30.87 1.62
C LEU A 499 26.41 31.89 0.47
N SER A 500 26.27 33.19 0.75
CA SER A 500 26.42 34.25 -0.26
C SER A 500 27.87 34.63 -0.52
N ASP A 501 28.79 34.24 0.39
CA ASP A 501 30.21 34.49 0.25
C ASP A 501 30.80 33.69 -0.94
N PRO A 502 31.46 34.34 -1.92
CA PRO A 502 31.95 33.66 -3.13
C PRO A 502 32.95 32.54 -2.86
N THR A 503 33.79 32.67 -1.82
CA THR A 503 34.76 31.63 -1.45
C THR A 503 34.03 30.41 -0.88
N THR A 504 33.02 30.64 -0.06
CA THR A 504 32.12 29.61 0.47
C THR A 504 31.35 28.90 -0.64
N GLN A 505 30.80 29.65 -1.61
CA GLN A 505 30.12 29.07 -2.77
C GLN A 505 31.05 28.17 -3.58
N ALA A 506 32.25 28.66 -3.92
CA ALA A 506 33.23 27.87 -4.66
C ALA A 506 33.63 26.59 -3.91
N ALA A 507 33.80 26.67 -2.58
CA ALA A 507 34.09 25.49 -1.75
C ALA A 507 32.93 24.47 -1.78
N VAL A 508 31.69 24.92 -1.60
CA VAL A 508 30.51 24.06 -1.59
C VAL A 508 30.19 23.52 -2.99
N ASP A 509 30.37 24.29 -4.06
CA ASP A 509 30.17 23.81 -5.43
C ASP A 509 31.26 22.81 -5.84
N SER A 510 32.47 22.91 -5.30
CA SER A 510 33.56 21.97 -5.60
C SER A 510 33.28 20.52 -5.17
N ILE A 511 32.39 20.32 -4.20
CA ILE A 511 31.99 18.97 -3.78
C ILE A 511 30.89 18.36 -4.67
N ALA A 512 30.28 19.12 -5.58
CA ALA A 512 29.22 18.62 -6.45
C ALA A 512 29.79 17.72 -7.56
N LEU A 513 29.20 16.54 -7.76
CA LEU A 513 29.45 15.77 -8.97
C LEU A 513 28.58 16.28 -10.14
N PRO A 514 29.06 16.20 -11.40
CA PRO A 514 28.24 16.51 -12.57
C PRO A 514 26.97 15.64 -12.62
N MET A 515 25.82 16.27 -12.88
CA MET A 515 24.53 15.55 -12.88
C MET A 515 24.39 14.59 -14.05
N GLU A 516 25.09 14.85 -15.15
CA GLU A 516 25.17 13.98 -16.33
C GLU A 516 25.80 12.64 -15.97
N ASP A 517 26.91 12.67 -15.20
CA ASP A 517 27.59 11.48 -14.71
C ASP A 517 26.73 10.71 -13.71
N CYS A 518 26.05 11.42 -12.81
CA CYS A 518 25.10 10.83 -11.88
C CYS A 518 23.95 10.14 -12.63
N ALA A 519 23.39 10.77 -13.67
CA ALA A 519 22.34 10.19 -14.49
C ALA A 519 22.84 8.95 -15.26
N ALA A 520 24.08 8.97 -15.76
CA ALA A 520 24.68 7.81 -16.43
C ALA A 520 24.84 6.62 -15.47
N ARG A 521 25.34 6.85 -14.25
CA ARG A 521 25.48 5.82 -13.20
C ARG A 521 24.12 5.23 -12.80
N LEU A 522 23.12 6.09 -12.61
CA LEU A 522 21.76 5.64 -12.28
C LEU A 522 21.15 4.83 -13.43
N ARG A 523 21.35 5.26 -14.68
CA ARG A 523 20.89 4.51 -15.88
C ARG A 523 21.53 3.13 -15.96
N ALA A 524 22.83 3.01 -15.70
CA ALA A 524 23.52 1.73 -15.66
C ALA A 524 22.97 0.81 -14.57
N SER A 525 22.70 1.35 -13.38
CA SER A 525 22.10 0.60 -12.26
C SER A 525 20.69 0.11 -12.59
N ILE A 526 19.85 0.97 -13.20
CA ILE A 526 18.52 0.60 -13.70
C ILE A 526 18.62 -0.55 -14.69
N HIS A 527 19.51 -0.46 -15.68
CA HIS A 527 19.69 -1.50 -16.69
C HIS A 527 20.11 -2.84 -16.07
N GLY A 528 21.02 -2.82 -15.09
CA GLY A 528 21.44 -4.02 -14.36
C GLY A 528 20.29 -4.70 -13.62
N ILE A 529 19.52 -3.93 -12.83
CA ILE A 529 18.38 -4.46 -12.06
C ILE A 529 17.29 -5.02 -12.98
N VAL A 530 16.92 -4.24 -14.00
CA VAL A 530 15.87 -4.62 -14.95
C VAL A 530 16.29 -5.85 -15.77
N SER A 531 17.57 -6.00 -16.10
CA SER A 531 18.06 -7.17 -16.85
C SER A 531 18.18 -8.41 -15.95
N GLY A 532 18.61 -8.26 -14.69
CA GLY A 532 18.71 -9.35 -13.72
C GLY A 532 17.35 -9.99 -13.41
N ALA A 533 16.32 -9.16 -13.19
CA ALA A 533 14.96 -9.63 -12.94
C ALA A 533 14.40 -10.50 -14.09
N VAL A 534 14.85 -10.25 -15.32
CA VAL A 534 14.40 -10.99 -16.52
C VAL A 534 15.02 -12.37 -16.57
N ALA A 535 16.28 -12.49 -16.19
CA ALA A 535 16.98 -13.78 -16.11
C ALA A 535 16.39 -14.67 -15.01
N GLU A 536 15.97 -14.09 -13.87
CA GLU A 536 15.31 -14.82 -12.79
C GLU A 536 13.91 -15.31 -13.20
N THR A 537 13.13 -14.46 -13.90
CA THR A 537 11.78 -14.82 -14.37
C THR A 537 11.82 -15.88 -15.48
N SER A 538 12.81 -15.81 -16.38
CA SER A 538 12.98 -16.82 -17.44
C SER A 538 13.53 -18.14 -16.91
N ALA A 539 14.39 -18.12 -15.88
CA ALA A 539 14.86 -19.32 -15.20
C ALA A 539 13.74 -20.01 -14.40
N ALA A 540 12.87 -19.24 -13.74
CA ALA A 540 11.71 -19.78 -13.02
C ALA A 540 10.68 -20.45 -13.97
N ALA A 541 10.51 -19.92 -15.19
CA ALA A 541 9.65 -20.53 -16.21
C ALA A 541 10.26 -21.80 -16.86
N ALA A 542 11.58 -21.95 -16.82
CA ALA A 542 12.30 -23.12 -17.36
C ALA A 542 12.61 -24.21 -16.31
N GLY A 543 12.36 -23.93 -15.03
CA GLY A 543 12.84 -24.70 -13.88
C GLY A 543 12.00 -25.89 -13.43
N ASP A 544 11.23 -26.54 -14.31
CA ASP A 544 10.62 -27.86 -14.03
C ASP A 544 11.44 -29.03 -14.62
N ALA A 545 12.67 -28.78 -15.06
CA ALA A 545 13.64 -29.82 -15.37
C ALA A 545 15.08 -29.34 -15.12
N ALA A 546 15.78 -30.13 -14.30
CA ALA A 546 17.22 -30.16 -14.07
C ALA A 546 17.82 -29.19 -13.04
N ALA A 547 18.25 -29.78 -11.93
CA ALA A 547 19.23 -29.25 -11.01
C ALA A 547 20.62 -29.16 -11.67
N GLY A 548 21.38 -28.12 -11.34
CA GLY A 548 22.84 -28.11 -11.47
C GLY A 548 23.47 -26.80 -11.93
N SER A 549 24.13 -26.12 -11.00
CA SER A 549 25.34 -25.30 -11.18
C SER A 549 25.31 -24.08 -12.10
N ALA A 550 25.43 -22.89 -11.50
CA ALA A 550 26.37 -21.88 -11.99
C ALA A 550 26.83 -20.96 -10.84
N ALA A 551 28.14 -20.92 -10.63
CA ALA A 551 28.85 -20.07 -9.68
C ALA A 551 29.28 -18.74 -10.35
N ALA A 552 29.35 -17.66 -9.57
CA ALA A 552 30.24 -16.53 -9.86
C ALA A 552 30.70 -15.83 -8.56
N VAL A 553 31.95 -16.16 -8.19
CA VAL A 553 33.03 -15.35 -7.59
C VAL A 553 32.80 -14.61 -6.27
N ALA A 554 33.44 -15.17 -5.24
CA ALA A 554 33.67 -14.63 -3.91
C ALA A 554 34.80 -13.58 -3.85
N VAL A 555 34.73 -12.71 -2.84
CA VAL A 555 35.92 -12.25 -2.09
C VAL A 555 35.76 -12.77 -0.65
N ALA A 556 36.80 -13.44 -0.18
CA ALA A 556 36.81 -14.27 1.02
C ALA A 556 36.81 -13.48 2.34
N GLY A 557 36.10 -14.02 3.35
CA GLY A 557 36.14 -13.59 4.74
C GLY A 557 35.18 -14.41 5.61
N ASP A 558 35.70 -15.50 6.18
CA ASP A 558 35.22 -16.33 7.29
C ASP A 558 33.83 -17.01 7.21
N ALA A 559 33.86 -18.34 7.16
CA ALA A 559 32.70 -19.21 7.04
C ALA A 559 32.24 -19.68 8.43
N GLY A 560 31.14 -19.11 8.93
CA GLY A 560 30.53 -19.56 10.17
C GLY A 560 29.32 -18.77 10.70
N ALA A 561 28.40 -18.27 9.85
CA ALA A 561 27.20 -17.56 10.35
C ALA A 561 26.00 -17.48 9.39
N ALA A 562 25.89 -18.33 8.36
CA ALA A 562 24.91 -18.13 7.27
C ALA A 562 23.44 -18.46 7.61
N GLY A 563 23.09 -18.68 8.89
CA GLY A 563 21.71 -18.95 9.32
C GLY A 563 21.09 -17.88 10.26
N ALA A 564 21.86 -16.88 10.70
CA ALA A 564 21.44 -15.98 11.79
C ALA A 564 20.90 -14.60 11.32
N ASP A 565 21.17 -14.19 10.08
CA ASP A 565 20.86 -12.83 9.59
C ASP A 565 19.36 -12.57 9.31
N GLY A 566 18.54 -13.61 9.31
CA GLY A 566 17.08 -13.49 9.17
C GLY A 566 16.33 -13.37 10.49
N VAL A 567 16.97 -13.54 11.64
CA VAL A 567 16.29 -13.60 12.95
C VAL A 567 16.08 -12.19 13.53
N GLN A 568 14.82 -11.77 13.65
CA GLN A 568 14.42 -10.48 14.21
C GLN A 568 14.43 -10.47 15.74
N TYR A 569 14.07 -11.58 16.39
CA TYR A 569 14.15 -11.74 17.83
C TYR A 569 14.32 -13.21 18.23
N VAL A 570 14.91 -13.45 19.40
CA VAL A 570 15.06 -14.78 20.00
C VAL A 570 14.30 -14.79 21.31
N GLY A 571 13.51 -15.83 21.54
CA GLY A 571 12.65 -15.91 22.72
C GLY A 571 12.27 -17.32 23.10
N VAL A 572 11.65 -17.46 24.27
CA VAL A 572 11.08 -18.71 24.76
C VAL A 572 9.62 -18.79 24.33
N ALA A 573 9.31 -19.59 23.32
CA ALA A 573 7.95 -19.85 22.87
C ALA A 573 7.27 -20.86 23.79
N VAL A 574 6.05 -20.58 24.25
CA VAL A 574 5.30 -21.52 25.11
C VAL A 574 4.82 -22.72 24.30
N VAL A 575 5.09 -23.95 24.78
CA VAL A 575 4.75 -25.19 24.07
C VAL A 575 3.27 -25.56 24.26
N GLU A 576 2.72 -25.39 25.46
CA GLU A 576 1.32 -25.71 25.79
C GLU A 576 0.40 -24.49 25.67
N GLU A 577 0.50 -23.76 24.54
CA GLU A 577 -0.15 -22.47 24.36
C GLU A 577 -1.69 -22.52 24.52
N ASP A 578 -2.33 -23.61 24.08
CA ASP A 578 -3.79 -23.73 24.12
C ASP A 578 -4.32 -23.94 25.56
N GLN A 579 -3.58 -24.65 26.41
CA GLN A 579 -3.93 -24.85 27.83
C GLN A 579 -3.69 -23.58 28.65
N LEU A 580 -2.52 -22.95 28.46
CA LEU A 580 -2.21 -21.68 29.10
C LEU A 580 -3.21 -20.59 28.68
N ARG A 581 -3.61 -20.54 27.41
CA ARG A 581 -4.59 -19.58 26.92
C ARG A 581 -5.96 -19.78 27.57
N GLN A 582 -6.42 -21.02 27.78
CA GLN A 582 -7.67 -21.29 28.48
C GLN A 582 -7.61 -20.82 29.93
N GLN A 583 -6.52 -21.10 30.65
CA GLN A 583 -6.32 -20.64 32.03
C GLN A 583 -6.26 -19.11 32.12
N LEU A 584 -5.52 -18.46 31.21
CA LEU A 584 -5.43 -17.00 31.15
C LEU A 584 -6.76 -16.36 30.75
N GLN A 585 -7.55 -16.98 29.88
CA GLN A 585 -8.88 -16.50 29.51
C GLN A 585 -9.85 -16.54 30.70
N GLN A 586 -9.82 -17.61 31.50
CA GLN A 586 -10.62 -17.71 32.74
C GLN A 586 -10.20 -16.65 33.77
N LEU A 587 -8.89 -16.48 33.97
CA LEU A 587 -8.37 -15.40 34.82
C LEU A 587 -8.78 -14.02 34.30
N TRP A 588 -8.77 -13.82 32.98
CA TRP A 588 -9.14 -12.56 32.34
C TRP A 588 -10.62 -12.22 32.55
N GLU A 589 -11.51 -13.21 32.50
CA GLU A 589 -12.93 -13.04 32.80
C GLU A 589 -13.16 -12.62 34.25
N GLN A 590 -12.38 -13.17 35.19
CA GLN A 590 -12.43 -12.76 36.60
C GLN A 590 -11.95 -11.31 36.82
N LEU A 591 -11.09 -10.78 35.94
CA LEU A 591 -10.51 -9.44 36.05
C LEU A 591 -11.31 -8.33 35.34
N GLN A 592 -12.36 -8.67 34.59
CA GLN A 592 -13.20 -7.67 33.91
C GLN A 592 -13.75 -6.55 34.82
N PRO A 593 -14.25 -6.82 36.04
CA PRO A 593 -14.80 -5.77 36.90
C PRO A 593 -13.76 -4.71 37.28
N LEU A 594 -12.51 -5.13 37.56
CA LEU A 594 -11.42 -4.22 37.91
C LEU A 594 -11.01 -3.34 36.72
N ARG A 595 -11.10 -3.88 35.50
CA ARG A 595 -10.85 -3.12 34.28
C ARG A 595 -11.89 -2.04 34.00
N GLN A 596 -13.17 -2.33 34.24
CA GLN A 596 -14.25 -1.35 34.10
C GLN A 596 -14.03 -0.17 35.05
N LEU A 597 -13.66 -0.46 36.30
CA LEU A 597 -13.28 0.56 37.29
C LEU A 597 -12.08 1.42 36.83
N ALA A 598 -11.03 0.80 36.29
CA ALA A 598 -9.85 1.50 35.77
C ALA A 598 -10.16 2.42 34.58
N LEU A 599 -11.05 1.99 33.66
CA LEU A 599 -11.48 2.81 32.52
C LEU A 599 -12.30 4.02 32.98
N HIS A 600 -13.19 3.84 33.95
CA HIS A 600 -13.95 4.95 34.54
C HIS A 600 -13.02 5.96 35.23
N ALA A 601 -12.00 5.49 35.96
CA ALA A 601 -11.01 6.36 36.59
C ALA A 601 -10.24 7.21 35.56
N LYS A 602 -9.84 6.61 34.42
CA LYS A 602 -9.17 7.34 33.32
C LYS A 602 -10.05 8.43 32.73
N GLN A 603 -11.33 8.13 32.51
CA GLN A 603 -12.28 9.09 31.96
C GLN A 603 -12.49 10.28 32.90
N GLN A 604 -12.60 10.03 34.21
CA GLN A 604 -12.66 11.09 35.22
C GLN A 604 -11.40 11.95 35.25
N GLN A 605 -10.21 11.34 35.15
CA GLN A 605 -8.95 12.07 35.13
C GLN A 605 -8.84 12.98 33.89
N GLN A 606 -9.27 12.50 32.72
CA GLN A 606 -9.30 13.30 31.49
C GLN A 606 -10.27 14.48 31.59
N GLN A 607 -11.45 14.28 32.18
CA GLN A 607 -12.40 15.36 32.43
C GLN A 607 -11.83 16.42 33.38
N GLN A 608 -11.13 16.00 34.44
CA GLN A 608 -10.47 16.92 35.38
C GLN A 608 -9.35 17.73 34.71
N GLN A 609 -8.54 17.10 33.84
CA GLN A 609 -7.48 17.78 33.09
C GLN A 609 -8.04 18.80 32.09
N GLN A 610 -9.13 18.46 31.38
CA GLN A 610 -9.81 19.39 30.48
C GLN A 610 -10.43 20.58 31.24
N ALA A 611 -11.00 20.33 32.42
CA ALA A 611 -11.54 21.37 33.29
C ALA A 611 -10.46 22.27 33.92
N ALA A 612 -9.22 21.79 34.03
CA ALA A 612 -8.08 22.57 34.49
C ALA A 612 -7.44 23.41 33.37
N ALA A 613 -7.52 22.96 32.11
CA ALA A 613 -6.98 23.67 30.94
C ALA A 613 -7.86 24.85 30.47
N ALA A 614 -9.12 24.92 30.89
CA ALA A 614 -10.00 26.06 30.61
C ALA A 614 -9.57 27.28 31.46
N GLY A 615 -9.03 28.31 30.80
CA GLY A 615 -8.51 29.52 31.45
C GLY A 615 -9.56 30.28 32.30
N PRO A 616 -9.11 31.17 33.21
CA PRO A 616 -9.97 31.80 34.22
C PRO A 616 -11.16 32.59 33.63
N ALA A 617 -11.05 33.11 32.40
CA ALA A 617 -12.14 33.79 31.70
C ALA A 617 -13.31 32.86 31.33
N ALA A 618 -13.04 31.58 31.00
CA ALA A 618 -14.08 30.59 30.75
C ALA A 618 -14.77 30.12 32.04
N ARG A 619 -14.02 30.06 33.16
CA ARG A 619 -14.58 29.77 34.49
C ARG A 619 -15.49 30.89 35.00
N ALA A 620 -15.18 32.15 34.71
CA ALA A 620 -16.03 33.30 35.09
C ALA A 620 -17.32 33.37 34.24
N ALA A 621 -17.25 33.13 32.93
CA ALA A 621 -18.42 33.11 32.06
C ALA A 621 -19.38 31.96 32.39
N ALA A 622 -18.87 30.83 32.89
CA ALA A 622 -19.71 29.72 33.33
C ALA A 622 -20.58 30.11 34.55
N LEU A 623 -20.09 30.96 35.46
CA LEU A 623 -20.77 31.34 36.72
C LEU A 623 -21.95 32.30 36.53
N GLU A 624 -22.02 33.06 35.43
CA GLU A 624 -23.15 33.96 35.13
C GLU A 624 -24.22 33.31 34.22
N GLU A 625 -24.02 32.06 33.79
CA GLU A 625 -24.98 31.41 32.92
C GLU A 625 -26.25 31.02 33.72
N PRO A 626 -27.47 31.41 33.28
CA PRO A 626 -28.70 31.18 34.03
C PRO A 626 -28.88 29.71 34.41
N GLN A 627 -29.27 29.43 35.67
CA GLN A 627 -29.45 28.05 36.18
C GLN A 627 -30.30 27.16 35.26
N ALA A 628 -31.30 27.72 34.58
CA ALA A 628 -32.14 26.98 33.62
C ALA A 628 -31.36 26.49 32.38
N LYS A 629 -30.31 27.21 31.98
CA LYS A 629 -29.45 26.87 30.84
C LYS A 629 -28.39 25.85 31.25
N ARG A 630 -27.85 25.96 32.46
CA ARG A 630 -27.04 24.90 33.10
C ARG A 630 -27.83 23.61 33.28
N GLN A 631 -29.03 23.66 33.85
CA GLN A 631 -29.88 22.49 34.00
C GLN A 631 -30.26 21.88 32.65
N ARG A 632 -30.49 22.68 31.60
CA ARG A 632 -30.71 22.16 30.25
C ARG A 632 -29.47 21.52 29.64
N GLN A 633 -28.28 22.08 29.85
CA GLN A 633 -27.03 21.49 29.39
C GLN A 633 -26.69 20.22 30.18
N GLU A 634 -26.88 20.20 31.50
CA GLU A 634 -26.73 19.01 32.35
C GLU A 634 -27.76 17.93 31.99
N SER A 635 -29.00 18.29 31.69
CA SER A 635 -30.03 17.34 31.22
C SER A 635 -29.73 16.84 29.81
N GLN A 636 -29.12 17.66 28.95
CA GLN A 636 -28.67 17.24 27.62
C GLN A 636 -27.40 16.38 27.68
N GLN A 637 -26.49 16.65 28.61
CA GLN A 637 -25.32 15.81 28.87
C GLN A 637 -25.71 14.49 29.52
N GLN A 638 -26.58 14.50 30.54
CA GLN A 638 -27.13 13.26 31.11
C GLN A 638 -27.97 12.49 30.10
N GLY A 639 -28.70 13.18 29.21
CA GLY A 639 -29.43 12.55 28.10
C GLY A 639 -28.50 11.96 27.04
N GLN A 640 -27.34 12.59 26.78
CA GLN A 640 -26.30 12.06 25.89
C GLN A 640 -25.50 10.94 26.56
N GLU A 641 -25.22 11.01 27.86
CA GLU A 641 -24.58 9.96 28.64
C GLU A 641 -25.51 8.76 28.79
N GLN A 642 -26.81 8.95 29.02
CA GLN A 642 -27.79 7.86 29.02
C GLN A 642 -28.05 7.31 27.62
N GLN A 643 -28.02 8.14 26.56
CA GLN A 643 -28.03 7.62 25.19
C GLN A 643 -26.73 6.93 24.82
N GLN A 644 -25.59 7.33 25.38
CA GLN A 644 -24.30 6.69 25.15
C GLN A 644 -24.17 5.40 25.97
N GLU A 645 -24.68 5.35 27.20
CA GLU A 645 -24.84 4.14 28.01
C GLU A 645 -25.88 3.20 27.40
N GLN A 646 -26.98 3.71 26.82
CA GLN A 646 -27.96 2.88 26.09
C GLN A 646 -27.46 2.44 24.71
N LEU A 647 -26.62 3.23 24.01
CA LEU A 647 -25.93 2.76 22.82
C LEU A 647 -24.85 1.73 23.17
N VAL A 648 -24.20 1.86 24.33
CA VAL A 648 -23.23 0.88 24.87
C VAL A 648 -23.93 -0.37 25.43
N SER A 649 -25.19 -0.28 25.88
CA SER A 649 -25.97 -1.43 26.35
C SER A 649 -26.77 -2.12 25.24
N ALA A 650 -27.19 -1.41 24.20
CA ALA A 650 -27.86 -1.97 23.01
C ALA A 650 -26.85 -2.48 21.97
N THR A 651 -25.59 -2.06 22.05
CA THR A 651 -24.46 -2.82 21.53
C THR A 651 -23.87 -3.66 22.66
N ALA A 652 -24.48 -4.81 22.94
CA ALA A 652 -23.84 -5.89 23.72
C ALA A 652 -22.63 -6.51 22.97
N THR A 653 -21.92 -5.68 22.20
CA THR A 653 -20.57 -5.80 21.71
C THR A 653 -19.91 -4.42 21.88
N GLY A 654 -19.79 -3.94 23.13
CA GLY A 654 -18.57 -3.21 23.51
C GLY A 654 -17.34 -4.08 23.18
N PRO A 655 -16.09 -3.64 23.35
CA PRO A 655 -14.92 -4.48 23.04
C PRO A 655 -14.75 -5.65 24.05
N ALA A 656 -15.79 -6.46 24.24
CA ALA A 656 -15.75 -7.87 24.55
C ALA A 656 -15.09 -8.58 23.38
N GLY A 657 -13.81 -8.90 23.55
CA GLY A 657 -13.04 -9.64 22.55
C GLY A 657 -11.61 -9.16 22.38
N LEU A 658 -10.96 -8.67 23.44
CA LEU A 658 -9.50 -8.67 23.43
C LEU A 658 -9.05 -10.13 23.60
N LYS A 659 -8.91 -10.79 22.46
CA LYS A 659 -8.41 -12.16 22.37
C LYS A 659 -6.95 -12.15 22.81
N VAL A 660 -6.60 -13.06 23.73
CA VAL A 660 -5.21 -13.36 24.05
C VAL A 660 -4.45 -13.64 22.73
N LYS A 661 -3.28 -13.01 22.59
CA LYS A 661 -2.43 -13.09 21.40
C LYS A 661 -2.10 -14.56 21.08
N SER A 662 -2.01 -14.88 19.79
CA SER A 662 -1.42 -16.14 19.33
C SER A 662 0.10 -16.05 19.24
N GLY A 663 0.80 -17.10 19.66
CA GLY A 663 2.26 -17.15 19.75
C GLY A 663 2.76 -16.48 21.02
N LEU A 664 2.41 -17.06 22.18
CA LEU A 664 2.88 -16.60 23.49
C LEU A 664 4.37 -16.92 23.64
N HIS A 665 5.16 -15.89 23.92
CA HIS A 665 6.59 -16.02 24.13
C HIS A 665 7.13 -14.98 25.11
N VAL A 666 8.31 -15.28 25.66
CA VAL A 666 9.16 -14.32 26.37
C VAL A 666 10.28 -13.91 25.44
N THR A 667 10.42 -12.62 25.18
CA THR A 667 11.54 -12.11 24.36
C THR A 667 12.80 -12.05 25.20
N LEU A 668 13.85 -12.76 24.78
CA LEU A 668 15.17 -12.76 25.44
C LEU A 668 16.15 -11.81 24.75
N TRP A 669 16.01 -11.68 23.43
CA TRP A 669 16.83 -10.81 22.60
C TRP A 669 15.99 -10.26 21.45
N HIS A 670 16.14 -8.98 21.13
CA HIS A 670 15.45 -8.34 20.02
C HIS A 670 16.46 -7.49 19.24
N ARG A 671 16.42 -7.54 17.90
CA ARG A 671 17.37 -6.82 17.04
C ARG A 671 17.37 -5.30 17.26
N ASP A 672 16.24 -4.76 17.67
CA ASP A 672 16.08 -3.32 17.92
C ASP A 672 16.37 -2.91 19.38
N ASP A 673 16.79 -3.84 20.25
CA ASP A 673 17.25 -3.51 21.60
C ASP A 673 18.71 -3.02 21.55
N ALA A 674 18.91 -1.75 21.88
CA ALA A 674 20.20 -1.06 21.81
C ALA A 674 21.28 -1.67 22.72
N ALA A 675 20.89 -2.43 23.76
CA ALA A 675 21.82 -3.10 24.66
C ALA A 675 22.18 -4.53 24.22
N ALA A 676 21.46 -5.09 23.25
CA ALA A 676 21.48 -6.52 22.97
C ALA A 676 22.52 -6.90 21.91
N ALA A 677 23.71 -7.32 22.35
CA ALA A 677 24.81 -7.69 21.46
C ALA A 677 24.49 -8.91 20.57
N ALA A 678 24.99 -8.92 19.33
CA ALA A 678 24.85 -10.06 18.39
C ALA A 678 25.41 -11.38 18.95
N ALA A 679 26.43 -11.33 19.80
CA ALA A 679 26.94 -12.52 20.49
C ALA A 679 25.89 -13.18 21.39
N VAL A 680 24.97 -12.40 22.00
CA VAL A 680 23.86 -12.93 22.80
C VAL A 680 22.85 -13.63 21.91
N ARG A 681 22.52 -13.05 20.74
CA ARG A 681 21.68 -13.71 19.72
C ARG A 681 22.26 -15.07 19.33
N ASP A 682 23.54 -15.11 18.97
CA ASP A 682 24.18 -16.33 18.46
C ASP A 682 24.24 -17.41 19.55
N ALA A 683 24.54 -17.02 20.80
CA ALA A 683 24.52 -17.92 21.95
C ALA A 683 23.11 -18.48 22.27
N LEU A 684 22.06 -17.67 22.07
CA LEU A 684 20.67 -18.11 22.25
C LEU A 684 20.19 -18.98 21.08
N LEU A 685 20.58 -18.67 19.84
CA LEU A 685 20.25 -19.49 18.67
C LEU A 685 20.92 -20.87 18.72
N ALA A 686 22.10 -20.98 19.35
CA ALA A 686 22.72 -22.27 19.64
C ALA A 686 21.89 -23.16 20.58
N CYS A 687 20.97 -22.55 21.36
CA CYS A 687 20.03 -23.25 22.23
C CYS A 687 18.66 -23.52 21.56
N ALA A 688 18.47 -23.20 20.28
CA ALA A 688 17.18 -23.34 19.61
C ALA A 688 16.61 -24.76 19.74
N GLY A 689 15.33 -24.87 20.10
CA GLY A 689 14.61 -26.11 20.35
C GLY A 689 14.79 -26.70 21.75
N GLN A 690 15.69 -26.16 22.58
CA GLN A 690 15.86 -26.61 23.97
C GLN A 690 14.72 -26.11 24.87
N GLU A 691 14.33 -26.95 25.84
CA GLU A 691 13.23 -26.69 26.75
C GLU A 691 13.63 -25.71 27.87
N VAL A 692 12.68 -24.87 28.27
CA VAL A 692 12.80 -23.86 29.32
C VAL A 692 11.54 -23.94 30.19
N GLN A 693 11.72 -24.00 31.51
CA GLN A 693 10.65 -24.04 32.49
C GLN A 693 10.46 -22.64 33.11
N LEU A 694 9.23 -22.16 33.08
CA LEU A 694 8.82 -20.83 33.51
C LEU A 694 7.69 -20.92 34.55
N GLN A 695 7.52 -19.87 35.35
CA GLN A 695 6.32 -19.67 36.16
C GLN A 695 5.75 -18.27 35.99
N LEU A 696 4.44 -18.15 35.89
CA LEU A 696 3.73 -16.86 35.87
C LEU A 696 3.39 -16.46 37.29
N LEU A 697 3.69 -15.21 37.64
CA LEU A 697 3.55 -14.69 39.00
C LEU A 697 2.40 -13.70 39.14
N ALA A 698 2.22 -12.84 38.13
CA ALA A 698 1.28 -11.74 38.16
C ALA A 698 0.86 -11.34 36.75
N VAL A 699 -0.24 -10.62 36.64
CA VAL A 699 -0.73 -10.01 35.41
C VAL A 699 -0.80 -8.50 35.58
N ASP A 700 -0.05 -7.78 34.76
CA ASP A 700 -0.05 -6.32 34.71
C ASP A 700 -0.93 -5.85 33.58
N THR A 701 -1.81 -4.90 33.88
CA THR A 701 -2.79 -4.38 32.93
C THR A 701 -2.75 -2.87 32.89
N SER A 702 -2.77 -2.31 31.68
CA SER A 702 -3.21 -0.95 31.40
C SER A 702 -4.37 -1.00 30.39
N PRO A 703 -5.02 0.14 30.07
CA PRO A 703 -6.06 0.16 29.05
C PRO A 703 -5.57 -0.31 27.67
N GLU A 704 -4.28 -0.11 27.40
CA GLU A 704 -3.63 -0.33 26.11
C GLU A 704 -2.97 -1.71 25.99
N VAL A 705 -2.41 -2.28 27.06
CA VAL A 705 -1.67 -3.55 27.02
C VAL A 705 -1.83 -4.36 28.30
N THR A 706 -1.71 -5.68 28.17
CA THR A 706 -1.64 -6.62 29.29
C THR A 706 -0.51 -7.60 29.08
N ALA A 707 0.27 -7.84 30.13
CA ALA A 707 1.33 -8.84 30.13
C ALA A 707 1.34 -9.65 31.43
N ALA A 708 1.67 -10.94 31.32
CA ALA A 708 1.98 -11.78 32.48
C ALA A 708 3.45 -11.64 32.83
N GLN A 709 3.75 -11.33 34.09
CA GLN A 709 5.10 -11.37 34.62
C GLN A 709 5.52 -12.83 34.79
N VAL A 710 6.72 -13.15 34.32
CA VAL A 710 7.27 -14.51 34.37
C VAL A 710 8.61 -14.58 35.06
N GLU A 711 8.89 -15.73 35.64
CA GLU A 711 10.17 -16.08 36.24
C GLU A 711 10.71 -17.36 35.61
N LEU A 712 12.02 -17.44 35.45
CA LEU A 712 12.73 -18.61 34.92
C LEU A 712 12.99 -19.60 36.06
N LEU A 713 12.51 -20.82 35.92
CA LEU A 713 12.77 -21.91 36.86
C LEU A 713 13.97 -22.77 36.44
N ALA A 714 14.04 -23.11 35.15
CA ALA A 714 15.14 -23.89 34.60
C ALA A 714 15.30 -23.62 33.10
N GLY A 715 16.54 -23.62 32.61
CA GLY A 715 16.84 -23.48 31.20
C GLY A 715 18.36 -23.52 30.94
N PRO A 716 18.78 -23.48 29.67
CA PRO A 716 20.19 -23.44 29.30
C PRO A 716 20.93 -22.25 29.89
N ASP A 717 22.24 -22.37 30.09
CA ASP A 717 23.06 -21.29 30.69
C ASP A 717 22.97 -19.97 29.89
N SER A 718 22.96 -20.05 28.56
CA SER A 718 22.78 -18.88 27.68
C SER A 718 21.44 -18.18 27.89
N VAL A 719 20.37 -18.96 28.13
CA VAL A 719 19.03 -18.42 28.45
C VAL A 719 19.04 -17.78 29.81
N THR A 720 19.64 -18.42 30.82
CA THR A 720 19.75 -17.89 32.18
C THR A 720 20.52 -16.57 32.21
N ALA A 721 21.62 -16.49 31.48
CA ALA A 721 22.44 -15.28 31.37
C ALA A 721 21.68 -14.12 30.69
N ALA A 722 20.95 -14.40 29.60
CA ALA A 722 20.11 -13.39 28.95
C ALA A 722 18.94 -12.96 29.84
N TRP A 723 18.32 -13.91 30.56
CA TRP A 723 17.18 -13.66 31.44
C TRP A 723 17.50 -12.69 32.58
N GLN A 724 18.70 -12.80 33.17
CA GLN A 724 19.15 -11.91 34.25
C GLN A 724 19.31 -10.45 33.82
N GLN A 725 19.41 -10.18 32.51
CA GLN A 725 19.51 -8.83 31.97
C GLN A 725 18.14 -8.20 31.68
N LEU A 726 17.07 -8.99 31.69
CA LEU A 726 15.71 -8.48 31.47
C LEU A 726 15.20 -7.77 32.73
N ALA A 727 14.95 -6.47 32.61
CA ALA A 727 14.34 -5.69 33.69
C ALA A 727 12.90 -6.14 34.00
N TYR A 728 12.19 -6.65 33.00
CA TYR A 728 10.81 -7.14 33.13
C TYR A 728 10.56 -8.33 32.19
N PRO A 729 10.92 -9.56 32.61
CA PRO A 729 10.57 -10.76 31.86
C PRO A 729 9.05 -10.95 31.87
N HIS A 730 8.45 -10.94 30.69
CA HIS A 730 6.99 -10.99 30.57
C HIS A 730 6.53 -11.69 29.28
N ILE A 731 5.30 -12.19 29.30
CA ILE A 731 4.56 -12.65 28.13
C ILE A 731 3.48 -11.63 27.83
N THR A 732 3.52 -10.98 26.66
CA THR A 732 2.45 -10.07 26.25
C THR A 732 1.19 -10.86 25.90
N LEU A 733 0.12 -10.63 26.65
CA LEU A 733 -1.15 -11.34 26.51
C LEU A 733 -2.10 -10.62 25.56
N VAL A 734 -2.23 -9.30 25.73
CA VAL A 734 -3.24 -8.49 25.04
C VAL A 734 -2.65 -7.16 24.61
N VAL A 735 -2.97 -6.75 23.38
CA VAL A 735 -2.61 -5.44 22.83
C VAL A 735 -3.87 -4.76 22.29
N GLY A 736 -4.20 -3.61 22.85
CA GLY A 736 -5.32 -2.77 22.47
C GLY A 736 -5.08 -2.04 21.14
N ARG A 737 -6.16 -1.50 20.55
CA ARG A 737 -6.09 -0.77 19.28
C ARG A 737 -5.18 0.46 19.43
N GLY A 738 -4.13 0.52 18.62
CA GLY A 738 -3.16 1.62 18.60
C GLY A 738 -1.98 1.45 19.55
N ALA A 739 -1.90 0.34 20.27
CA ALA A 739 -0.74 -0.06 21.08
C ALA A 739 0.07 -1.16 20.38
N SER A 740 1.28 -1.40 20.88
CA SER A 740 2.19 -2.44 20.43
C SER A 740 2.57 -3.37 21.59
N ALA A 741 3.07 -4.58 21.28
CA ALA A 741 3.55 -5.49 22.33
C ALA A 741 4.75 -4.91 23.10
N ALA A 742 5.53 -4.01 22.49
CA ALA A 742 6.66 -3.35 23.15
C ALA A 742 6.20 -2.42 24.29
N ASP A 743 4.95 -1.93 24.25
CA ASP A 743 4.41 -1.10 25.33
C ASP A 743 4.25 -1.87 26.65
N SER A 744 4.27 -3.21 26.61
CA SER A 744 4.28 -4.06 27.80
C SER A 744 5.50 -3.82 28.69
N ASN A 745 6.64 -3.39 28.11
CA ASN A 745 7.85 -3.03 28.89
C ASN A 745 7.63 -1.83 29.82
N LEU A 746 6.61 -1.01 29.56
CA LEU A 746 6.28 0.17 30.36
C LEU A 746 5.32 -0.16 31.52
N LEU A 747 4.76 -1.37 31.56
CA LEU A 747 3.76 -1.75 32.56
C LEU A 747 4.28 -1.64 34.00
N PRO A 748 5.50 -2.06 34.36
CA PRO A 748 5.99 -1.92 35.73
C PRO A 748 6.00 -0.46 36.20
N ALA A 749 6.46 0.47 35.33
CA ALA A 749 6.47 1.89 35.64
C ALA A 749 5.05 2.47 35.75
N ARG A 750 4.12 2.03 34.89
CA ARG A 750 2.72 2.48 34.91
C ARG A 750 1.97 1.99 36.14
N VAL A 751 2.21 0.74 36.56
CA VAL A 751 1.62 0.15 37.78
C VAL A 751 2.20 0.81 39.03
N ALA A 752 3.49 1.18 39.02
CA ALA A 752 4.13 1.85 40.14
C ALA A 752 3.73 3.33 40.29
N ASP A 753 3.26 3.97 39.22
CA ASP A 753 2.80 5.36 39.26
C ASP A 753 1.44 5.49 39.95
N ALA A 754 1.45 5.94 41.20
CA ALA A 754 0.24 6.19 41.99
C ALA A 754 -0.72 7.23 41.36
N GLY A 755 -0.24 8.03 40.40
CA GLY A 755 -1.07 8.97 39.62
C GLY A 755 -1.80 8.33 38.43
N ASN A 756 -1.49 7.08 38.08
CA ASN A 756 -2.07 6.35 36.96
C ASN A 756 -3.07 5.29 37.44
N ALA A 757 -4.25 5.73 37.84
CA ALA A 757 -5.34 4.86 38.32
C ALA A 757 -5.86 3.84 37.29
N ALA A 758 -5.39 3.91 36.03
CA ALA A 758 -5.82 3.03 34.95
C ALA A 758 -4.92 1.79 34.79
N ALA A 759 -3.74 1.76 35.41
CA ALA A 759 -2.82 0.63 35.38
C ALA A 759 -2.79 -0.09 36.74
N TYR A 760 -2.85 -1.42 36.72
CA TYR A 760 -2.87 -2.22 37.94
C TYR A 760 -2.21 -3.58 37.74
N ARG A 761 -1.74 -4.16 38.85
CA ARG A 761 -1.17 -5.51 38.91
C ARG A 761 -2.10 -6.43 39.69
N VAL A 762 -2.28 -7.63 39.16
CA VAL A 762 -2.97 -8.73 39.81
C VAL A 762 -1.94 -9.81 40.09
N VAL A 763 -1.63 -10.03 41.36
CA VAL A 763 -0.76 -11.15 41.76
C VAL A 763 -1.58 -12.44 41.70
N LEU A 764 -1.04 -13.47 41.06
CA LEU A 764 -1.71 -14.76 41.00
C LEU A 764 -1.61 -15.44 42.38
N PRO A 765 -2.71 -16.02 42.89
CA PRO A 765 -2.70 -16.68 44.20
C PRO A 765 -1.79 -17.92 44.22
N GLU A 766 -1.69 -18.62 43.08
CA GLU A 766 -0.76 -19.72 42.86
C GLU A 766 0.00 -19.48 41.54
N PRO A 767 1.33 -19.63 41.51
CA PRO A 767 2.09 -19.52 40.28
C PRO A 767 1.67 -20.56 39.24
N VAL A 768 1.52 -20.14 37.98
CA VAL A 768 1.18 -21.07 36.88
C VAL A 768 2.47 -21.53 36.22
N LEU A 769 2.74 -22.84 36.28
CA LEU A 769 3.90 -23.45 35.61
C LEU A 769 3.67 -23.55 34.11
N VAL A 770 4.70 -23.18 33.34
CA VAL A 770 4.65 -23.15 31.87
C VAL A 770 5.98 -23.63 31.31
N SER A 771 5.91 -24.56 30.35
CA SER A 771 7.10 -25.00 29.60
C SER A 771 7.15 -24.31 28.24
N GLY A 772 8.36 -23.94 27.83
CA GLY A 772 8.63 -23.28 26.55
C GLY A 772 9.87 -23.84 25.85
N GLN A 773 10.11 -23.40 24.62
CA GLN A 773 11.30 -23.73 23.84
C GLN A 773 11.97 -22.47 23.32
N VAL A 774 13.30 -22.46 23.27
CA VAL A 774 14.05 -21.36 22.66
C VAL A 774 13.85 -21.39 21.15
N LEU A 775 13.37 -20.30 20.55
CA LEU A 775 13.18 -20.17 19.11
C LEU A 775 13.70 -18.82 18.60
N GLY A 776 14.23 -18.83 17.38
CA GLY A 776 14.47 -17.62 16.59
C GLY A 776 13.25 -17.30 15.74
N PHE A 777 12.83 -16.04 15.74
CA PHE A 777 11.68 -15.54 15.01
C PHE A 777 12.14 -14.54 13.95
N SER A 778 11.70 -14.74 12.70
CA SER A 778 12.10 -13.97 11.52
C SER A 778 10.98 -13.11 10.95
#